data_AF-A0A3D3ZYB2-F1
#
_entry.id   AF-A0A3D3ZYB2-F1
#
_cell.length_a   1.000
_cell.length_b   1.000
_cell.length_c   1.000
_cell.angle_alpha   90.00
_cell.angle_beta   90.00
_cell.angle_gamma   90.00
#
_symmetry.space_group_name_H-M   'P 1'
#
loop_
_entity.id
_entity.type
_entity.pdbx_description
1 polymer ?
#
loop_
_entity_poly.entity_id
_entity_poly.type
_entity_poly.pdbx_seq_one_letter_code
_entity_poly.pdbx_strand_id
1 'polypeptide(L)'
;MLIQRKNPKHSSGKPRLSHRAQLCLLIAYTIAVLFTGALLFNTDSIEQSKQLLSESLDSVKRKVTAIGEEIDSIELHVKFKDVERLNKQRAKALEHGVLVVDDQDYVKADLAINDESAPVRMRLKGDLTDHLSGDKWSFRVICRGENTLLGMKQFSLHRPEARNFIHEWLFHKILKSAGIIGLRYEFVDLHFNGKYWGIYAIEEHFEKRLIEHNHRREGPIVRWDESMFWSDVIATDGRVNGDHHAAAYISTKADAFQTAKYAESEVLQTLHDRALEQLDAFKSEKLTADQAFNCDLLGKYFAICDVFGAQHATTWNNMRFYFNPVSQLLEPIGFDADAGLPIQRIGFTSNIGASSDTQRQKFHDQLASDTRFTSAYYKWLSEYANESIIGEWESEYQGATARYETLIQAEYPHYKFSWDTVRRNQEFVREQLRRKPKPIASALIRGSYHFILAANHSPVPITCQSVRIGDQVIELDATILPGRNPGDIVQFLEIEIPDSTAVSGNSCELQYSTATGNEGLVSLVFAADTTSLLPRNSGYQVTSLDNLEYIDVDRKSKIATIRQGQWTINGPLVMPAGYELHCHGNTTLTMANNSRIETRGAVRFIGSAASPIVVTSAKGDAAHVLIKDGQRDSILEHVHFSNFSHTPAPGTNITGAVTFYNSPVNIAHCSFNHMQAEDSLNLIRSTVSVSNTRFQNAMSDALDIDFCTGRLANLTFDTSGNDAIDLSGSSIEIDSAIINDASDKAISCGEASVLRAINIQITDCEVGVTSKDSSDV
;
A
#
# COMPACT_ATOMS: atom_id res chain seq x y z
N MET A 1 14.94 36.84 -12.00
CA MET A 1 15.94 37.48 -11.12
C MET A 1 16.04 36.63 -9.87
N LEU A 2 17.24 36.19 -9.49
CA LEU A 2 17.43 35.33 -8.32
C LEU A 2 17.47 36.23 -7.09
N ILE A 3 16.44 36.18 -6.25
CA ILE A 3 16.43 36.98 -5.03
C ILE A 3 17.25 36.20 -3.99
N GLN A 4 18.52 36.58 -3.81
CA GLN A 4 19.49 35.89 -2.96
C GLN A 4 19.76 36.64 -1.65
N ARG A 5 20.23 35.88 -0.64
CA ARG A 5 20.94 36.45 0.51
C ARG A 5 22.12 37.29 0.04
N LYS A 6 22.13 38.59 0.35
CA LYS A 6 23.37 39.36 0.38
C LYS A 6 24.06 39.11 1.71
N ASN A 7 25.39 38.94 1.69
CA ASN A 7 26.19 39.10 2.90
C ASN A 7 25.91 40.49 3.50
N PRO A 8 25.76 40.62 4.83
CA PRO A 8 25.39 41.88 5.45
C PRO A 8 26.60 42.81 5.45
N LYS A 9 26.82 43.52 4.34
CA LYS A 9 27.57 44.77 4.30
C LYS A 9 26.78 45.79 3.51
N HIS A 10 26.27 46.76 4.26
CA HIS A 10 25.58 47.98 3.85
C HIS A 10 24.18 47.82 3.24
N SER A 11 23.16 47.97 4.09
CA SER A 11 21.84 48.46 3.68
C SER A 11 21.74 49.97 3.95
N SER A 12 21.19 50.70 2.98
CA SER A 12 20.82 52.11 3.11
C SER A 12 19.40 52.28 2.57
N GLY A 13 18.40 52.46 3.44
CA GLY A 13 17.03 52.74 3.01
C GLY A 13 15.97 52.70 4.13
N LYS A 14 15.75 53.84 4.80
CA LYS A 14 14.74 54.18 5.84
C LYS A 14 14.92 53.53 7.24
N PRO A 15 14.61 54.27 8.34
CA PRO A 15 15.22 53.99 9.63
C PRO A 15 14.49 52.83 10.32
N ARG A 16 15.08 51.63 10.25
CA ARG A 16 15.04 50.76 11.42
C ARG A 16 15.68 51.57 12.56
N LEU A 17 15.05 51.61 13.73
CA LEU A 17 15.72 52.04 14.96
C LEU A 17 17.09 51.35 14.98
N SER A 18 18.18 52.10 15.09
CA SER A 18 19.52 51.51 15.12
C SER A 18 19.56 50.41 16.17
N HIS A 19 20.42 49.38 16.04
CA HIS A 19 20.56 48.36 17.10
C HIS A 19 20.69 48.99 18.50
N ARG A 20 21.32 50.16 18.58
CA ARG A 20 21.40 50.98 19.81
C ARG A 20 20.03 51.51 20.27
N ALA A 21 19.18 51.97 19.37
CA ALA A 21 17.86 52.49 19.72
C ALA A 21 16.83 51.38 20.01
N GLN A 22 16.91 50.21 19.37
CA GLN A 22 16.16 49.02 19.78
C GLN A 22 16.60 48.53 21.16
N LEU A 23 17.91 48.50 21.42
CA LEU A 23 18.47 48.20 22.73
C LEU A 23 18.02 49.21 23.80
N CYS A 24 18.00 50.52 23.48
CA CYS A 24 17.49 51.55 24.38
C CYS A 24 15.99 51.42 24.68
N LEU A 25 15.16 51.12 23.68
CA LEU A 25 13.73 50.87 23.87
C LEU A 25 13.47 49.61 24.69
N LEU A 26 14.26 48.57 24.49
CA LEU A 26 14.17 47.34 25.27
C LEU A 26 14.67 47.55 26.70
N ILE A 27 15.73 48.33 26.93
CA ILE A 27 16.18 48.76 28.26
C ILE A 27 15.08 49.58 28.95
N ALA A 28 14.45 50.52 28.24
CA ALA A 28 13.34 51.32 28.77
C ALA A 28 12.11 50.45 29.11
N TYR A 29 11.76 49.49 28.25
CA TYR A 29 10.71 48.50 28.51
C TYR A 29 11.06 47.61 29.72
N THR A 30 12.31 47.16 29.82
CA THR A 30 12.79 46.36 30.96
C THR A 30 12.71 47.16 32.26
N ILE A 31 13.13 48.43 32.24
CA ILE A 31 13.01 49.34 33.38
C ILE A 31 11.54 49.55 33.74
N ALA A 32 10.66 49.74 32.76
CA ALA A 32 9.23 49.89 32.98
C ALA A 32 8.62 48.63 33.63
N VAL A 33 8.94 47.44 33.12
CA VAL A 33 8.50 46.15 33.67
C VAL A 33 9.01 45.97 35.10
N LEU A 34 10.30 46.24 35.35
CA LEU A 34 10.90 46.23 36.69
C LEU A 34 10.20 47.21 37.64
N PHE A 35 9.82 48.39 37.15
CA PHE A 35 9.12 49.42 37.92
C PHE A 35 7.67 49.02 38.25
N THR A 36 6.92 48.45 37.29
CA THR A 36 5.59 47.87 37.55
C THR A 36 5.67 46.66 38.49
N GLY A 37 6.68 45.81 38.36
CA GLY A 37 6.92 44.70 39.28
C GLY A 37 7.24 45.17 40.70
N ALA A 38 7.99 46.26 40.85
CA ALA A 38 8.26 46.92 42.13
C ALA A 38 7.00 47.57 42.74
N LEU A 39 6.11 48.12 41.92
CA LEU A 39 4.81 48.66 42.35
C LEU A 39 3.83 47.57 42.79
N LEU A 40 3.83 46.42 42.12
CA LEU A 40 3.01 45.24 42.45
C LEU A 40 3.52 44.47 43.67
N PHE A 41 4.81 44.61 44.01
CA PHE A 41 5.47 44.08 45.21
C PHE A 41 4.84 44.55 46.53
N ASN A 42 3.98 45.58 46.47
CA ASN A 42 3.25 46.14 47.62
C ASN A 42 1.89 45.46 47.88
N THR A 43 1.62 44.33 47.23
CA THR A 43 0.41 43.50 47.42
C THR A 43 0.82 42.05 47.69
N ASP A 44 0.05 41.31 48.50
CA ASP A 44 0.38 40.00 49.12
C ASP A 44 0.66 38.79 48.15
N SER A 45 1.11 39.02 46.91
CA SER A 45 1.40 37.98 45.90
C SER A 45 2.88 37.91 45.47
N ILE A 46 3.79 37.95 46.45
CA ILE A 46 5.25 38.03 46.22
C ILE A 46 5.79 36.91 45.30
N GLU A 47 5.28 35.68 45.37
CA GLU A 47 5.74 34.60 44.49
C GLU A 47 5.27 34.75 43.04
N GLN A 48 4.01 35.10 42.82
CA GLN A 48 3.48 35.35 41.47
C GLN A 48 4.18 36.54 40.81
N SER A 49 4.44 37.60 41.59
CA SER A 49 5.17 38.77 41.12
C SER A 49 6.63 38.46 40.77
N LYS A 50 7.32 37.62 41.58
CA LYS A 50 8.68 37.14 41.26
C LYS A 50 8.71 36.28 40.00
N GLN A 51 7.73 35.39 39.85
CA GLN A 51 7.63 34.53 38.68
C GLN A 51 7.39 35.35 37.40
N LEU A 52 6.43 36.27 37.40
CA LEU A 52 6.16 37.18 36.29
C LEU A 52 7.38 38.06 35.94
N LEU A 53 8.12 38.53 36.94
CA LEU A 53 9.35 39.30 36.75
C LEU A 53 10.45 38.44 36.11
N SER A 54 10.66 37.21 36.59
CA SER A 54 11.64 36.29 36.02
C SER A 54 11.30 35.92 34.58
N GLU A 55 10.03 35.60 34.30
CA GLU A 55 9.56 35.28 32.96
C GLU A 55 9.72 36.47 32.00
N SER A 56 9.46 37.69 32.49
CA SER A 56 9.66 38.92 31.72
C SER A 56 11.12 39.24 31.46
N LEU A 57 11.99 39.09 32.47
CA LEU A 57 13.44 39.30 32.32
C LEU A 57 14.05 38.26 31.38
N ASP A 58 13.64 37.01 31.47
CA ASP A 58 14.12 35.97 30.57
C ASP A 58 13.56 36.14 29.15
N SER A 59 12.33 36.65 29.00
CA SER A 59 11.76 37.06 27.71
C SER A 59 12.58 38.19 27.06
N VAL A 60 12.97 39.20 27.84
CA VAL A 60 13.87 40.27 27.39
C VAL A 60 15.23 39.71 27.00
N LYS A 61 15.87 38.89 27.84
CA LYS A 61 17.18 38.29 27.55
C LYS A 61 17.14 37.48 26.25
N ARG A 62 16.12 36.63 26.05
CA ARG A 62 15.93 35.86 24.82
C ARG A 62 15.82 36.76 23.60
N LYS A 63 15.01 37.82 23.68
CA LYS A 63 14.90 38.83 22.61
C LYS A 63 16.23 39.57 22.37
N VAL A 64 17.03 39.87 23.39
CA VAL A 64 18.37 40.45 23.22
C VAL A 64 19.33 39.49 22.53
N THR A 65 19.37 38.23 22.93
CA THR A 65 20.23 37.21 22.32
C THR A 65 19.85 36.99 20.86
N ALA A 66 18.55 36.96 20.54
CA ALA A 66 18.05 36.85 19.18
C ALA A 66 18.39 38.06 18.29
N ILE A 67 18.59 39.27 18.86
CA ILE A 67 19.01 40.46 18.08
C ILE A 67 20.40 40.28 17.42
N GLY A 68 21.23 39.36 17.93
CA GLY A 68 22.52 39.00 17.32
C GLY A 68 22.44 37.97 16.20
N GLU A 69 21.29 37.32 16.03
CA GLU A 69 21.04 36.25 15.05
C GLU A 69 20.05 36.74 13.99
N GLU A 70 20.51 37.00 12.76
CA GLU A 70 19.61 37.48 11.69
C GLU A 70 18.97 36.30 10.93
N ILE A 71 17.65 36.33 10.77
CA ILE A 71 16.91 35.54 9.77
C ILE A 71 16.38 36.44 8.66
N ASP A 72 16.10 35.82 7.51
CA ASP A 72 15.57 36.54 6.36
C ASP A 72 14.17 37.08 6.69
N SER A 73 13.93 38.36 6.38
CA SER A 73 12.64 39.02 6.59
C SER A 73 11.90 39.15 5.27
N ILE A 74 10.71 38.55 5.20
CA ILE A 74 9.82 38.56 4.04
C ILE A 74 8.69 39.54 4.30
N GLU A 75 8.46 40.45 3.37
CA GLU A 75 7.31 41.34 3.38
C GLU A 75 6.34 40.98 2.24
N LEU A 76 5.09 40.69 2.58
CA LEU A 76 4.00 40.44 1.64
C LEU A 76 3.07 41.65 1.60
N HIS A 77 2.95 42.24 0.41
CA HIS A 77 2.02 43.33 0.11
C HIS A 77 0.86 42.80 -0.73
N VAL A 78 -0.33 42.78 -0.15
CA VAL A 78 -1.57 42.26 -0.74
C VAL A 78 -2.62 43.37 -0.75
N LYS A 79 -3.24 43.61 -1.91
CA LYS A 79 -4.29 44.63 -2.04
C LYS A 79 -5.47 44.28 -1.13
N PHE A 80 -6.10 45.30 -0.54
CA PHE A 80 -7.22 45.13 0.39
C PHE A 80 -8.31 44.19 -0.13
N LYS A 81 -8.77 44.39 -1.38
CA LYS A 81 -9.77 43.52 -2.03
C LYS A 81 -9.37 42.04 -2.10
N ASP A 82 -8.08 41.76 -2.22
CA ASP A 82 -7.54 40.41 -2.33
C ASP A 82 -7.38 39.78 -0.94
N VAL A 83 -7.06 40.59 0.09
CA VAL A 83 -7.14 40.17 1.50
C VAL A 83 -8.59 39.80 1.88
N GLU A 84 -9.59 40.57 1.43
CA GLU A 84 -11.00 40.23 1.65
C GLU A 84 -11.40 38.89 0.99
N ARG A 85 -10.85 38.59 -0.19
CA ARG A 85 -11.06 37.28 -0.84
C ARG A 85 -10.49 36.14 -0.01
N LEU A 86 -9.25 36.27 0.46
CA LEU A 86 -8.62 35.28 1.35
C LEU A 86 -9.43 35.09 2.65
N ASN A 87 -9.92 36.19 3.24
CA ASN A 87 -10.76 36.13 4.43
C ASN A 87 -12.08 35.38 4.21
N LYS A 88 -12.75 35.60 3.07
CA LYS A 88 -13.98 34.87 2.72
C LYS A 88 -13.72 33.38 2.55
N GLN A 89 -12.61 33.00 1.92
CA GLN A 89 -12.21 31.60 1.78
C GLN A 89 -11.92 30.98 3.16
N ARG A 90 -11.15 31.68 4.00
CA ARG A 90 -10.84 31.26 5.36
C ARG A 90 -12.11 31.06 6.20
N ALA A 91 -13.06 31.98 6.14
CA ALA A 91 -14.31 31.89 6.90
C ALA A 91 -15.09 30.62 6.53
N LYS A 92 -15.21 30.32 5.23
CA LYS A 92 -15.83 29.07 4.74
C LYS A 92 -15.09 27.82 5.21
N ALA A 93 -13.75 27.85 5.16
CA ALA A 93 -12.94 26.72 5.61
C ALA A 93 -13.10 26.46 7.13
N LEU A 94 -13.17 27.52 7.94
CA LEU A 94 -13.41 27.41 9.37
C LEU A 94 -14.84 26.94 9.71
N GLU A 95 -15.82 27.27 8.86
CA GLU A 95 -17.20 26.82 9.00
C GLU A 95 -17.34 25.31 8.69
N HIS A 96 -16.68 24.82 7.65
CA HIS A 96 -16.78 23.43 7.19
C HIS A 96 -15.66 22.50 7.70
N GLY A 97 -14.68 23.02 8.44
CA GLY A 97 -13.55 22.25 8.97
C GLY A 97 -12.44 21.89 7.97
N VAL A 98 -12.63 22.15 6.67
CA VAL A 98 -11.68 21.83 5.59
C VAL A 98 -11.53 23.00 4.61
N LEU A 99 -10.31 23.25 4.15
CA LEU A 99 -10.00 24.21 3.10
C LEU A 99 -10.05 23.54 1.71
N VAL A 100 -11.04 23.92 0.90
CA VAL A 100 -11.10 23.56 -0.52
C VAL A 100 -10.49 24.68 -1.35
N VAL A 101 -9.54 24.33 -2.22
CA VAL A 101 -8.73 25.26 -3.00
C VAL A 101 -8.63 24.83 -4.46
N ASP A 102 -8.70 25.80 -5.37
CA ASP A 102 -8.37 25.63 -6.78
C ASP A 102 -7.44 26.75 -7.30
N ASP A 103 -7.12 26.72 -8.60
CA ASP A 103 -6.22 27.69 -9.23
C ASP A 103 -6.76 29.14 -9.28
N GLN A 104 -8.07 29.33 -9.16
CA GLN A 104 -8.74 30.65 -9.15
C GLN A 104 -8.64 31.36 -7.79
N ASP A 105 -8.31 30.61 -6.73
CA ASP A 105 -8.13 31.15 -5.38
C ASP A 105 -6.81 31.92 -5.19
N TYR A 106 -5.89 31.81 -6.16
CA TYR A 106 -4.66 32.60 -6.14
C TYR A 106 -4.95 34.09 -6.32
N VAL A 107 -4.53 34.89 -5.34
CA VAL A 107 -4.52 36.35 -5.40
C VAL A 107 -3.15 36.90 -5.79
N LYS A 108 -3.12 38.13 -6.32
CA LYS A 108 -1.87 38.81 -6.66
C LYS A 108 -1.29 39.51 -5.43
N ALA A 109 0.01 39.41 -5.24
CA ALA A 109 0.74 40.11 -4.19
C ALA A 109 2.14 40.49 -4.68
N ASP A 110 2.80 41.39 -3.96
CA ASP A 110 4.21 41.69 -4.12
C ASP A 110 4.96 41.17 -2.90
N LEU A 111 6.03 40.40 -3.12
CA LEU A 111 6.89 39.87 -2.07
C LEU A 111 8.20 40.65 -2.08
N ALA A 112 8.67 41.10 -0.93
CA ALA A 112 9.97 41.75 -0.77
C ALA A 112 10.84 41.05 0.28
N ILE A 113 12.15 41.02 0.02
CA ILE A 113 13.20 40.54 0.94
C ILE A 113 14.46 41.38 0.68
N ASN A 114 15.08 41.91 1.74
CA ASN A 114 16.36 42.63 1.69
C ASN A 114 16.47 43.64 0.50
N ASP A 115 15.48 44.53 0.37
CA ASP A 115 15.33 45.58 -0.66
C ASP A 115 14.98 45.14 -2.08
N GLU A 116 14.84 43.84 -2.34
CA GLU A 116 14.40 43.31 -3.64
C GLU A 116 12.93 42.89 -3.56
N SER A 117 12.12 43.30 -4.55
CA SER A 117 10.71 42.93 -4.64
C SER A 117 10.39 42.19 -5.93
N ALA A 118 9.53 41.19 -5.84
CA ALA A 118 9.03 40.46 -6.99
C ALA A 118 7.51 40.23 -6.90
N PRO A 119 6.81 40.28 -8.05
CA PRO A 119 5.40 39.94 -8.10
C PRO A 119 5.21 38.43 -7.87
N VAL A 120 4.25 38.09 -7.01
CA VAL A 120 3.89 36.72 -6.67
C VAL A 120 2.38 36.50 -6.85
N ARG A 121 1.98 35.23 -6.92
CA ARG A 121 0.62 34.80 -6.62
C ARG A 121 0.63 34.03 -5.31
N MET A 122 -0.41 34.19 -4.49
CA MET A 122 -0.54 33.45 -3.25
C MET A 122 -1.96 33.01 -2.97
N ARG A 123 -2.11 31.94 -2.20
CA ARG A 123 -3.39 31.45 -1.65
C ARG A 123 -3.19 30.94 -0.22
N LEU A 124 -4.28 30.66 0.48
CA LEU A 124 -4.22 29.94 1.76
C LEU A 124 -3.67 28.51 1.55
N LYS A 125 -2.93 28.01 2.54
CA LYS A 125 -2.37 26.64 2.58
C LYS A 125 -3.05 25.83 3.68
N GLY A 126 -3.05 24.51 3.49
CA GLY A 126 -3.54 23.51 4.43
C GLY A 126 -4.77 22.83 3.86
N ASP A 127 -5.04 21.61 4.30
CA ASP A 127 -6.31 20.93 4.04
C ASP A 127 -7.21 21.09 5.26
N LEU A 128 -6.66 20.93 6.47
CA LEU A 128 -7.36 21.19 7.73
C LEU A 128 -7.22 22.64 8.21
N THR A 129 -8.04 23.01 9.18
CA THR A 129 -8.13 24.37 9.72
C THR A 129 -7.01 24.76 10.69
N ASP A 130 -6.14 23.83 11.08
CA ASP A 130 -4.96 24.07 11.91
C ASP A 130 -4.04 25.14 11.29
N HIS A 131 -3.89 25.12 9.97
CA HIS A 131 -3.14 26.10 9.19
C HIS A 131 -3.80 27.51 9.12
N LEU A 132 -5.08 27.63 9.51
CA LEU A 132 -5.91 28.83 9.33
C LEU A 132 -6.44 29.43 10.63
N SER A 133 -6.55 28.63 11.69
CA SER A 133 -7.10 28.99 13.00
C SER A 133 -6.34 30.16 13.65
N GLY A 134 -7.00 31.15 14.28
CA GLY A 134 -6.29 32.29 14.88
C GLY A 134 -5.65 33.27 13.88
N ASP A 135 -4.62 34.02 14.30
CA ASP A 135 -4.15 35.25 13.62
C ASP A 135 -2.96 35.05 12.67
N LYS A 136 -2.40 33.85 12.56
CA LYS A 136 -1.15 33.56 11.84
C LYS A 136 -1.35 32.57 10.69
N TRP A 137 -1.87 32.99 9.54
CA TRP A 137 -2.32 32.03 8.51
C TRP A 137 -1.19 31.47 7.67
N SER A 138 -1.34 30.21 7.23
CA SER A 138 -0.40 29.61 6.30
C SER A 138 -0.73 29.96 4.85
N PHE A 139 0.31 30.16 4.04
CA PHE A 139 0.18 30.55 2.64
C PHE A 139 0.97 29.63 1.72
N ARG A 140 0.47 29.45 0.50
CA ARG A 140 1.25 28.93 -0.62
C ARG A 140 1.54 30.06 -1.59
N VAL A 141 2.81 30.24 -1.94
CA VAL A 141 3.31 31.37 -2.74
C VAL A 141 4.00 30.86 -4.00
N ILE A 142 3.73 31.51 -5.13
CA ILE A 142 4.35 31.24 -6.44
C ILE A 142 4.94 32.54 -6.96
N CYS A 143 6.26 32.60 -7.16
CA CYS A 143 6.91 33.73 -7.81
C CYS A 143 6.53 33.81 -9.29
N ARG A 144 6.26 34.99 -9.84
CA ARG A 144 5.91 35.16 -11.27
C ARG A 144 7.15 35.34 -12.17
N GLY A 145 6.99 35.13 -13.48
CA GLY A 145 8.07 35.29 -14.47
C GLY A 145 9.24 34.34 -14.24
N GLU A 146 10.48 34.84 -14.28
CA GLU A 146 11.71 34.09 -13.95
C GLU A 146 12.23 34.38 -12.53
N ASN A 147 11.36 34.89 -11.65
CA ASN A 147 11.73 35.20 -10.26
C ASN A 147 11.66 33.94 -9.39
N THR A 148 12.54 33.89 -8.40
CA THR A 148 12.57 32.87 -7.35
C THR A 148 12.94 33.54 -6.03
N LEU A 149 12.52 32.95 -4.91
CA LEU A 149 12.91 33.36 -3.57
C LEU A 149 13.81 32.27 -2.98
N LEU A 150 15.03 32.62 -2.57
CA LEU A 150 16.01 31.65 -2.04
C LEU A 150 16.22 30.46 -3.02
N GLY A 151 16.05 30.72 -4.31
CA GLY A 151 16.10 29.73 -5.39
C GLY A 151 14.84 28.86 -5.56
N MET A 152 13.76 29.10 -4.82
CA MET A 152 12.48 28.39 -4.93
C MET A 152 11.52 29.16 -5.84
N LYS A 153 10.85 28.45 -6.77
CA LYS A 153 9.78 29.06 -7.57
C LYS A 153 8.44 29.09 -6.83
N GLN A 154 8.19 28.04 -6.08
CA GLN A 154 6.98 27.81 -5.33
C GLN A 154 7.34 27.27 -3.95
N PHE A 155 6.70 27.81 -2.92
CA PHE A 155 6.97 27.47 -1.53
C PHE A 155 5.77 27.76 -0.64
N SER A 156 5.83 27.27 0.58
CA SER A 156 4.90 27.54 1.66
C SER A 156 5.50 28.53 2.63
N LEU A 157 4.64 29.32 3.26
CA LEU A 157 4.92 29.97 4.53
C LEU A 157 3.91 29.40 5.51
N HIS A 158 4.34 28.64 6.51
CA HIS A 158 3.44 28.12 7.55
C HIS A 158 3.99 28.32 8.95
N ARG A 159 3.12 28.11 9.93
CA ARG A 159 3.48 28.12 11.35
C ARG A 159 4.53 27.05 11.65
N PRO A 160 5.61 27.37 12.39
CA PRO A 160 6.57 26.38 12.84
C PRO A 160 5.94 25.17 13.57
N GLU A 161 4.91 25.39 14.40
CA GLU A 161 4.20 24.37 15.18
C GLU A 161 3.55 23.29 14.32
N ALA A 162 3.15 23.63 13.10
CA ALA A 162 2.39 22.72 12.23
C ALA A 162 3.23 21.51 11.79
N ARG A 163 4.56 21.57 11.93
CA ARG A 163 5.50 20.50 11.60
C ARG A 163 6.58 20.40 12.68
N ASN A 164 6.18 20.45 13.94
CA ASN A 164 7.08 20.30 15.10
C ASN A 164 8.41 21.12 15.06
N PHE A 165 8.33 22.38 14.60
CA PHE A 165 9.42 23.35 14.63
C PHE A 165 10.74 22.86 13.98
N ILE A 166 11.84 22.79 14.74
CA ILE A 166 13.20 22.52 14.28
C ILE A 166 13.36 21.05 13.85
N HIS A 167 12.53 20.14 14.36
CA HIS A 167 12.65 18.73 14.02
C HIS A 167 12.37 18.45 12.53
N GLU A 168 11.42 19.15 11.90
CA GLU A 168 11.18 19.04 10.44
C GLU A 168 12.35 19.60 9.62
N TRP A 169 12.91 20.74 10.05
CA TRP A 169 14.11 21.31 9.45
C TRP A 169 15.26 20.30 9.47
N LEU A 170 15.51 19.70 10.64
CA LEU A 170 16.57 18.74 10.85
C LEU A 170 16.34 17.48 10.02
N PHE A 171 15.11 16.96 9.98
CA PHE A 171 14.73 15.81 9.16
C PHE A 171 15.12 16.01 7.70
N HIS A 172 14.81 17.15 7.09
CA HIS A 172 15.22 17.43 5.70
C HIS A 172 16.74 17.55 5.52
N LYS A 173 17.49 18.06 6.52
CA LYS A 173 18.96 18.06 6.46
C LYS A 173 19.51 16.63 6.48
N ILE A 174 18.99 15.77 7.35
CA ILE A 174 19.39 14.36 7.43
C ILE A 174 19.03 13.60 6.16
N LEU A 175 17.85 13.80 5.58
CA LEU A 175 17.52 13.19 4.30
C LEU A 175 18.53 13.56 3.20
N LYS A 176 18.87 14.86 3.11
CA LYS A 176 19.82 15.35 2.13
C LYS A 176 21.23 14.77 2.33
N SER A 177 21.72 14.71 3.57
CA SER A 177 23.03 14.11 3.87
C SER A 177 23.04 12.61 3.58
N ALA A 178 21.88 11.95 3.70
CA ALA A 178 21.68 10.53 3.40
C ALA A 178 21.50 10.23 1.89
N GLY A 179 21.51 11.26 1.03
CA GLY A 179 21.35 11.15 -0.43
C GLY A 179 19.89 11.09 -0.93
N ILE A 180 18.93 11.28 -0.01
CA ILE A 180 17.48 11.33 -0.29
C ILE A 180 17.10 12.78 -0.59
N ILE A 181 16.06 12.97 -1.41
CA ILE A 181 15.60 14.32 -1.79
C ILE A 181 14.90 14.95 -0.58
N GLY A 182 15.56 15.95 0.02
CA GLY A 182 15.02 16.78 1.09
C GLY A 182 14.56 18.14 0.55
N LEU A 183 13.53 18.71 1.17
CA LEU A 183 13.04 20.05 0.83
C LEU A 183 13.97 21.10 1.43
N ARG A 184 14.07 22.26 0.78
CA ARG A 184 14.55 23.46 1.47
C ARG A 184 13.48 23.87 2.50
N TYR A 185 13.82 23.68 3.76
CA TYR A 185 13.03 24.08 4.91
C TYR A 185 13.89 25.02 5.75
N GLU A 186 13.43 26.24 6.06
CA GLU A 186 14.15 27.22 6.88
C GLU A 186 13.16 28.10 7.66
N PHE A 187 13.65 28.97 8.56
CA PHE A 187 12.81 29.93 9.30
C PHE A 187 13.04 31.37 8.84
N VAL A 188 11.95 32.15 8.77
CA VAL A 188 11.92 33.53 8.25
C VAL A 188 10.98 34.40 9.08
N ASP A 189 11.25 35.70 9.15
CA ASP A 189 10.32 36.68 9.70
C ASP A 189 9.28 37.06 8.64
N LEU A 190 7.99 37.02 8.99
CA LEU A 190 6.94 37.45 8.07
C LEU A 190 6.36 38.81 8.48
N HIS A 191 6.34 39.74 7.53
CA HIS A 191 5.52 40.95 7.56
C HIS A 191 4.42 40.84 6.51
N PHE A 192 3.18 41.11 6.89
CA PHE A 192 2.04 41.09 5.99
C PHE A 192 1.34 42.44 6.04
N ASN A 193 1.33 43.16 4.91
CA ASN A 193 0.83 44.54 4.78
C ASN A 193 1.40 45.48 5.86
N GLY A 194 2.71 45.40 6.10
CA GLY A 194 3.43 46.23 7.08
C GLY A 194 3.28 45.80 8.55
N LYS A 195 2.40 44.84 8.87
CA LYS A 195 2.29 44.27 10.23
C LYS A 195 3.24 43.09 10.37
N TYR A 196 3.98 43.01 11.48
CA TYR A 196 4.77 41.82 11.84
C TYR A 196 3.83 40.67 12.25
N TRP A 197 4.01 39.51 11.62
CA TRP A 197 3.19 38.31 11.81
C TRP A 197 3.94 37.16 12.49
N GLY A 198 5.20 37.38 12.88
CA GLY A 198 6.01 36.39 13.57
C GLY A 198 6.93 35.60 12.65
N ILE A 199 7.58 34.60 13.24
CA ILE A 199 8.47 33.62 12.64
C ILE A 199 7.62 32.57 11.92
N TYR A 200 7.92 32.34 10.66
CA TYR A 200 7.33 31.30 9.82
C TYR A 200 8.39 30.30 9.41
N ALA A 201 7.99 29.06 9.19
CA ALA A 201 8.78 28.14 8.39
C ALA A 201 8.47 28.37 6.90
N ILE A 202 9.52 28.49 6.10
CA ILE A 202 9.46 28.46 4.64
C ILE A 202 9.81 27.07 4.16
N GLU A 203 8.94 26.46 3.35
CA GLU A 203 9.06 25.09 2.88
C GLU A 203 8.95 25.06 1.35
N GLU A 204 9.96 24.50 0.68
CA GLU A 204 9.98 24.30 -0.77
C GLU A 204 8.84 23.41 -1.26
N HIS A 205 8.34 23.70 -2.47
CA HIS A 205 7.34 22.86 -3.12
C HIS A 205 7.86 22.13 -4.36
N PHE A 206 7.07 21.17 -4.85
CA PHE A 206 7.49 20.18 -5.84
C PHE A 206 7.52 20.78 -7.25
N GLU A 207 8.73 21.09 -7.70
CA GLU A 207 9.04 21.59 -9.03
C GLU A 207 10.49 21.24 -9.40
N LYS A 208 10.90 21.49 -10.64
CA LYS A 208 12.20 21.04 -11.13
C LYS A 208 13.40 21.56 -10.32
N ARG A 209 13.35 22.76 -9.74
CA ARG A 209 14.47 23.30 -8.96
C ARG A 209 14.69 22.54 -7.66
N LEU A 210 13.68 21.88 -7.10
CA LEU A 210 13.85 20.96 -5.97
C LEU A 210 14.79 19.83 -6.36
N ILE A 211 14.56 19.26 -7.54
CA ILE A 211 15.31 18.14 -8.10
C ILE A 211 16.74 18.57 -8.44
N GLU A 212 16.90 19.71 -9.11
CA GLU A 212 18.21 20.29 -9.42
C GLU A 212 19.00 20.62 -8.14
N HIS A 213 18.35 21.17 -7.11
CA HIS A 213 18.97 21.49 -5.82
C HIS A 213 19.42 20.24 -5.05
N ASN A 214 18.78 19.09 -5.31
CA ASN A 214 19.16 17.78 -4.79
C ASN A 214 20.09 17.00 -5.75
N HIS A 215 20.74 17.71 -6.68
CA HIS A 215 21.73 17.17 -7.61
C HIS A 215 21.20 16.03 -8.48
N ARG A 216 19.93 16.13 -8.89
CA ARG A 216 19.28 15.21 -9.83
C ARG A 216 19.01 15.91 -11.17
N ARG A 217 18.88 15.13 -12.24
CA ARG A 217 18.46 15.63 -13.55
C ARG A 217 16.98 15.98 -13.51
N GLU A 218 16.52 16.87 -14.40
CA GLU A 218 15.09 17.19 -14.48
C GLU A 218 14.28 15.93 -14.83
N GLY A 219 13.19 15.70 -14.08
CA GLY A 219 12.28 14.59 -14.28
C GLY A 219 10.96 14.77 -13.51
N PRO A 220 9.97 13.90 -13.77
CA PRO A 220 8.66 13.98 -13.13
C PRO A 220 8.70 13.84 -11.62
N ILE A 221 7.85 14.60 -10.92
CA ILE A 221 7.53 14.36 -9.51
C ILE A 221 6.09 13.88 -9.44
N VAL A 222 5.90 12.64 -8.99
CA VAL A 222 4.62 11.93 -8.96
C VAL A 222 4.19 11.60 -7.54
N ARG A 223 2.90 11.34 -7.38
CA ARG A 223 2.22 10.93 -6.16
C ARG A 223 0.98 10.13 -6.50
N TRP A 224 0.31 9.61 -5.48
CA TRP A 224 -1.09 9.21 -5.64
C TRP A 224 -2.01 10.42 -5.50
N ASP A 225 -3.08 10.45 -6.28
CA ASP A 225 -4.12 11.47 -6.21
C ASP A 225 -4.88 11.36 -4.89
N GLU A 226 -4.99 12.50 -4.21
CA GLU A 226 -5.58 12.57 -2.86
C GLU A 226 -6.98 13.18 -2.87
N SER A 227 -7.51 13.56 -4.04
CA SER A 227 -8.76 14.33 -4.13
C SER A 227 -9.96 13.60 -3.53
N MET A 228 -10.06 12.28 -3.74
CA MET A 228 -11.15 11.47 -3.20
C MET A 228 -11.05 11.33 -1.68
N PHE A 229 -9.81 11.23 -1.16
CA PHE A 229 -9.56 11.25 0.27
C PHE A 229 -10.03 12.53 0.94
N TRP A 230 -9.66 13.68 0.38
CA TRP A 230 -10.11 14.94 0.95
C TRP A 230 -11.62 15.16 0.74
N SER A 231 -12.22 14.66 -0.34
CA SER A 231 -13.67 14.67 -0.53
C SER A 231 -14.41 13.89 0.56
N ASP A 232 -13.92 12.70 0.93
CA ASP A 232 -14.52 11.88 2.01
C ASP A 232 -14.35 12.54 3.38
N VAL A 233 -13.19 13.15 3.65
CA VAL A 233 -12.96 13.93 4.88
C VAL A 233 -13.94 15.11 4.96
N ILE A 234 -14.22 15.79 3.85
CA ILE A 234 -15.23 16.85 3.79
C ILE A 234 -16.63 16.30 4.06
N ALA A 235 -17.00 15.16 3.44
CA ALA A 235 -18.30 14.54 3.61
C ALA A 235 -18.56 14.02 5.04
N THR A 236 -17.51 13.91 5.86
CA THR A 236 -17.56 13.42 7.25
C THR A 236 -17.26 14.50 8.29
N ASP A 237 -17.54 15.76 7.96
CA ASP A 237 -17.33 16.94 8.82
C ASP A 237 -15.89 17.08 9.33
N GLY A 238 -14.90 16.81 8.46
CA GLY A 238 -13.48 16.98 8.77
C GLY A 238 -12.84 15.82 9.55
N ARG A 239 -13.52 14.67 9.68
CA ARG A 239 -12.98 13.50 10.39
C ARG A 239 -11.97 12.75 9.53
N VAL A 240 -10.68 12.91 9.83
CA VAL A 240 -9.59 12.20 9.12
C VAL A 240 -9.56 10.68 9.41
N ASN A 241 -10.06 10.27 10.58
CA ASN A 241 -10.03 8.87 11.06
C ASN A 241 -11.37 8.12 10.87
N GLY A 242 -12.19 8.49 9.87
CA GLY A 242 -13.43 7.76 9.52
C GLY A 242 -13.20 6.57 8.58
N ASP A 243 -14.21 5.71 8.43
CA ASP A 243 -14.27 4.61 7.45
C ASP A 243 -14.37 5.17 6.01
N HIS A 244 -13.25 5.67 5.50
CA HIS A 244 -13.14 6.27 4.17
C HIS A 244 -12.80 5.21 3.12
N HIS A 245 -13.69 4.23 2.94
CA HIS A 245 -13.45 3.11 2.01
C HIS A 245 -13.31 3.54 0.53
N ALA A 246 -13.87 4.69 0.14
CA ALA A 246 -13.74 5.19 -1.23
C ALA A 246 -12.40 5.94 -1.45
N ALA A 247 -11.78 6.43 -0.39
CA ALA A 247 -10.53 7.19 -0.36
C ALA A 247 -9.24 6.36 -0.17
N ALA A 248 -9.32 5.04 -0.24
CA ALA A 248 -8.21 4.20 0.08
C ALA A 248 -7.12 4.22 -0.99
N TYR A 249 -5.88 3.88 -0.61
CA TYR A 249 -4.74 3.77 -1.52
C TYR A 249 -5.09 3.04 -2.83
N ILE A 250 -5.87 1.96 -2.74
CA ILE A 250 -6.26 1.11 -3.87
C ILE A 250 -7.17 1.77 -4.91
N SER A 251 -7.95 2.79 -4.52
CA SER A 251 -8.91 3.48 -5.39
C SER A 251 -8.38 4.78 -5.98
N THR A 252 -7.18 5.21 -5.57
CA THR A 252 -6.52 6.40 -6.12
C THR A 252 -5.93 6.15 -7.50
N LYS A 253 -5.60 7.21 -8.24
CA LYS A 253 -4.79 7.15 -9.47
C LYS A 253 -3.44 7.81 -9.26
N ALA A 254 -2.44 7.52 -10.08
CA ALA A 254 -1.22 8.32 -10.10
C ALA A 254 -1.51 9.74 -10.61
N ASP A 255 -0.82 10.73 -10.04
CA ASP A 255 -0.83 12.14 -10.44
C ASP A 255 0.58 12.72 -10.37
N ALA A 256 0.81 13.85 -11.04
CA ALA A 256 2.10 14.54 -11.08
C ALA A 256 1.99 16.01 -10.69
N PHE A 257 3.04 16.54 -10.08
CA PHE A 257 3.17 17.98 -9.90
C PHE A 257 3.60 18.64 -11.20
N GLN A 258 3.08 19.83 -11.49
CA GLN A 258 3.42 20.59 -12.69
C GLN A 258 3.12 19.86 -14.01
N THR A 259 2.08 19.03 -14.09
CA THR A 259 1.71 18.23 -15.28
C THR A 259 1.76 19.01 -16.60
N ALA A 260 1.18 20.23 -16.62
CA ALA A 260 1.17 21.08 -17.80
C ALA A 260 2.58 21.46 -18.32
N LYS A 261 3.61 21.42 -17.45
CA LYS A 261 5.00 21.72 -17.83
C LYS A 261 5.68 20.57 -18.57
N TYR A 262 5.31 19.32 -18.28
CA TYR A 262 5.91 18.18 -18.97
C TYR A 262 5.45 18.08 -20.43
N ALA A 263 4.22 18.52 -20.72
CA ALA A 263 3.68 18.61 -22.08
C ALA A 263 4.43 19.61 -22.99
N GLU A 264 5.27 20.48 -22.43
CA GLU A 264 6.09 21.43 -23.22
C GLU A 264 7.28 20.73 -23.92
N SER A 265 7.58 19.46 -23.61
CA SER A 265 8.68 18.68 -24.20
C SER A 265 8.29 17.22 -24.37
N GLU A 266 8.42 16.67 -25.58
CA GLU A 266 8.11 15.25 -25.87
C GLU A 266 8.87 14.28 -24.96
N VAL A 267 10.14 14.58 -24.66
CA VAL A 267 10.97 13.77 -23.75
C VAL A 267 10.42 13.82 -22.32
N LEU A 268 10.05 15.01 -21.84
CA LEU A 268 9.51 15.17 -20.48
C LEU A 268 8.11 14.57 -20.36
N GLN A 269 7.28 14.70 -21.40
CA GLN A 269 5.97 14.06 -21.50
C GLN A 269 6.10 12.53 -21.44
N THR A 270 7.03 11.95 -22.20
CA THR A 270 7.28 10.50 -22.18
C THR A 270 7.73 10.03 -20.78
N LEU A 271 8.63 10.77 -20.13
CA LEU A 271 9.06 10.45 -18.78
C LEU A 271 7.90 10.57 -17.78
N HIS A 272 7.07 11.60 -17.92
CA HIS A 272 5.88 11.82 -17.10
C HIS A 272 4.90 10.65 -17.21
N ASP A 273 4.54 10.26 -18.43
CA ASP A 273 3.58 9.18 -18.67
C ASP A 273 4.11 7.85 -18.10
N ARG A 274 5.40 7.56 -18.31
CA ARG A 274 6.05 6.39 -17.72
C ARG A 274 6.07 6.42 -16.19
N ALA A 275 6.29 7.57 -15.57
CA ALA A 275 6.30 7.71 -14.12
C ALA A 275 4.92 7.41 -13.53
N LEU A 276 3.84 7.89 -14.17
CA LEU A 276 2.46 7.60 -13.76
C LEU A 276 2.12 6.11 -13.96
N GLU A 277 2.44 5.56 -15.14
CA GLU A 277 2.23 4.14 -15.44
C GLU A 277 2.95 3.22 -14.44
N GLN A 278 4.20 3.55 -14.08
CA GLN A 278 4.99 2.77 -13.14
C GLN A 278 4.40 2.80 -11.72
N LEU A 279 3.93 3.97 -11.27
CA LEU A 279 3.30 4.11 -9.96
C LEU A 279 1.95 3.38 -9.89
N ASP A 280 1.14 3.46 -10.95
CA ASP A 280 -0.12 2.71 -11.05
C ASP A 280 0.11 1.20 -11.20
N ALA A 281 1.12 0.78 -11.96
CA ALA A 281 1.45 -0.63 -12.13
C ALA A 281 1.93 -1.27 -10.82
N PHE A 282 2.68 -0.56 -9.99
CA PHE A 282 3.01 -1.02 -8.63
C PHE A 282 1.76 -1.15 -7.76
N LYS A 283 0.90 -0.12 -7.72
CA LYS A 283 -0.36 -0.15 -6.95
C LYS A 283 -1.26 -1.31 -7.35
N SER A 284 -1.33 -1.61 -8.65
CA SER A 284 -2.09 -2.74 -9.22
C SER A 284 -1.33 -4.09 -9.19
N GLU A 285 -0.21 -4.20 -8.46
CA GLU A 285 0.60 -5.43 -8.30
C GLU A 285 1.15 -6.02 -9.61
N LYS A 286 1.20 -5.21 -10.67
CA LYS A 286 1.84 -5.58 -11.94
C LYS A 286 3.36 -5.43 -11.89
N LEU A 287 3.86 -4.58 -10.98
CA LEU A 287 5.28 -4.42 -10.68
C LEU A 287 5.55 -4.68 -9.20
N THR A 288 6.69 -5.31 -8.91
CA THR A 288 7.25 -5.41 -7.56
C THR A 288 7.87 -4.08 -7.12
N ALA A 289 8.22 -3.96 -5.83
CA ALA A 289 8.84 -2.73 -5.33
C ALA A 289 10.21 -2.48 -5.99
N ASP A 290 11.00 -3.53 -6.25
CA ASP A 290 12.32 -3.41 -6.88
C ASP A 290 12.27 -3.06 -8.37
N GLN A 291 11.14 -3.29 -9.03
CA GLN A 291 10.88 -2.88 -10.40
C GLN A 291 10.41 -1.42 -10.48
N ALA A 292 9.69 -0.93 -9.47
CA ALA A 292 9.12 0.41 -9.48
C ALA A 292 9.99 1.46 -8.78
N PHE A 293 10.71 1.11 -7.71
CA PHE A 293 11.42 2.05 -6.84
C PHE A 293 12.90 1.73 -6.74
N ASN A 294 13.69 2.77 -6.41
CA ASN A 294 15.03 2.55 -5.89
C ASN A 294 14.93 2.07 -4.42
N CYS A 295 14.89 0.75 -4.23
CA CYS A 295 14.72 0.12 -2.92
C CYS A 295 15.77 0.52 -1.88
N ASP A 296 17.03 0.82 -2.28
CA ASP A 296 18.05 1.24 -1.32
C ASP A 296 17.71 2.62 -0.72
N LEU A 297 17.34 3.59 -1.58
CA LEU A 297 16.92 4.92 -1.14
C LEU A 297 15.59 4.90 -0.40
N LEU A 298 14.63 4.08 -0.86
CA LEU A 298 13.33 3.93 -0.19
C LEU A 298 13.47 3.27 1.18
N GLY A 299 14.22 2.17 1.29
CA GLY A 299 14.49 1.53 2.56
C GLY A 299 15.23 2.46 3.54
N LYS A 300 16.20 3.24 3.04
CA LYS A 300 16.89 4.26 3.82
C LYS A 300 15.94 5.36 4.32
N TYR A 301 15.03 5.83 3.48
CA TYR A 301 14.02 6.83 3.83
C TYR A 301 13.11 6.34 4.96
N PHE A 302 12.53 5.15 4.83
CA PHE A 302 11.69 4.56 5.87
C PHE A 302 12.44 4.35 7.19
N ALA A 303 13.71 3.93 7.13
CA ALA A 303 14.54 3.76 8.32
C ALA A 303 14.81 5.08 9.06
N ILE A 304 15.06 6.18 8.32
CA ILE A 304 15.19 7.52 8.91
C ILE A 304 13.85 7.94 9.54
N CYS A 305 12.73 7.69 8.87
CA CYS A 305 11.41 8.02 9.41
C CYS A 305 11.14 7.33 10.76
N ASP A 306 11.54 6.07 10.92
CA ASP A 306 11.39 5.37 12.20
C ASP A 306 12.26 5.97 13.31
N VAL A 307 13.53 6.28 13.03
CA VAL A 307 14.42 6.89 14.04
C VAL A 307 13.99 8.31 14.40
N PHE A 308 13.48 9.08 13.44
CA PHE A 308 13.00 10.43 13.68
C PHE A 308 11.57 10.50 14.24
N GLY A 309 10.83 9.39 14.28
CA GLY A 309 9.40 9.44 14.61
C GLY A 309 8.60 10.28 13.63
N ALA A 310 8.88 10.08 12.35
CA ALA A 310 8.30 10.78 11.21
C ALA A 310 7.37 9.86 10.40
N GLN A 311 6.58 9.02 11.09
CA GLN A 311 5.67 8.06 10.44
C GLN A 311 4.59 8.74 9.60
N HIS A 312 4.28 10.01 9.88
CA HIS A 312 3.34 10.78 9.07
C HIS A 312 3.82 10.90 7.61
N ALA A 313 5.15 10.95 7.40
CA ALA A 313 5.75 11.02 6.07
C ALA A 313 5.54 9.75 5.23
N THR A 314 5.34 8.59 5.88
CA THR A 314 5.27 7.29 5.22
C THR A 314 3.85 6.83 4.90
N THR A 315 2.83 7.63 5.25
CA THR A 315 1.46 7.36 4.81
C THR A 315 1.36 7.56 3.30
N TRP A 316 0.57 6.73 2.62
CA TRP A 316 0.51 6.74 1.15
C TRP A 316 0.19 8.14 0.59
N ASN A 317 -0.68 8.91 1.25
CA ASN A 317 -1.08 10.25 0.83
C ASN A 317 0.03 11.31 1.00
N ASN A 318 1.03 11.06 1.85
CA ASN A 318 2.18 11.95 2.03
C ASN A 318 3.41 11.53 1.22
N MET A 319 3.41 10.32 0.64
CA MET A 319 4.49 9.87 -0.22
C MET A 319 4.58 10.72 -1.48
N ARG A 320 5.82 11.10 -1.82
CA ARG A 320 6.18 11.85 -3.01
C ARG A 320 7.37 11.16 -3.66
N PHE A 321 7.32 11.01 -4.97
CA PHE A 321 8.38 10.33 -5.69
C PHE A 321 8.90 11.16 -6.85
N TYR A 322 10.22 11.17 -7.01
CA TYR A 322 10.87 11.67 -8.20
C TYR A 322 11.18 10.49 -9.13
N PHE A 323 10.78 10.59 -10.40
CA PHE A 323 11.14 9.60 -11.40
C PHE A 323 12.51 9.95 -12.01
N ASN A 324 13.52 9.13 -11.70
CA ASN A 324 14.86 9.37 -12.19
C ASN A 324 15.00 8.92 -13.66
N PRO A 325 15.28 9.84 -14.61
CA PRO A 325 15.32 9.52 -16.03
C PRO A 325 16.51 8.66 -16.43
N VAL A 326 17.49 8.46 -15.55
CA VAL A 326 18.66 7.61 -15.81
C VAL A 326 18.41 6.18 -15.36
N SER A 327 18.02 5.99 -14.10
CA SER A 327 17.73 4.64 -13.57
C SER A 327 16.36 4.13 -13.96
N GLN A 328 15.44 5.02 -14.36
CA GLN A 328 14.02 4.73 -14.62
C GLN A 328 13.30 4.17 -13.37
N LEU A 329 13.79 4.53 -12.18
CA LEU A 329 13.21 4.13 -10.90
C LEU A 329 12.74 5.36 -10.12
N LEU A 330 11.70 5.16 -9.31
CA LEU A 330 11.17 6.17 -8.40
C LEU A 330 12.05 6.31 -7.14
N GLU A 331 12.42 7.53 -6.78
CA GLU A 331 13.16 7.89 -5.56
C GLU A 331 12.25 8.65 -4.59
N PRO A 332 12.30 8.39 -3.27
CA PRO A 332 11.48 9.10 -2.30
C PRO A 332 11.89 10.58 -2.16
N ILE A 333 10.90 11.43 -1.93
CA ILE A 333 11.06 12.82 -1.49
C ILE A 333 10.44 12.95 -0.11
N GLY A 334 11.20 13.44 0.87
CA GLY A 334 10.64 13.69 2.19
C GLY A 334 9.66 14.86 2.17
N PHE A 335 8.52 14.71 2.83
CA PHE A 335 7.49 15.72 2.94
C PHE A 335 6.57 15.41 4.12
N ASP A 336 6.07 16.45 4.79
CA ASP A 336 4.98 16.36 5.76
C ASP A 336 5.24 15.32 6.86
N ALA A 337 6.44 15.37 7.43
CA ALA A 337 6.92 14.32 8.31
C ALA A 337 6.42 14.47 9.74
N ASP A 338 6.19 15.70 10.17
CA ASP A 338 5.93 16.05 11.57
C ASP A 338 6.99 15.39 12.49
N ALA A 339 8.25 15.49 12.06
CA ALA A 339 9.33 14.71 12.65
C ALA A 339 9.57 15.06 14.12
N GLY A 340 10.20 14.15 14.87
CA GLY A 340 10.57 14.36 16.27
C GLY A 340 9.55 13.87 17.29
N LEU A 341 8.65 12.96 16.90
CA LEU A 341 7.67 12.34 17.80
C LEU A 341 8.23 11.08 18.45
N PRO A 342 7.83 10.75 19.70
CA PRO A 342 8.23 9.50 20.33
C PRO A 342 7.52 8.30 19.68
N ILE A 343 8.24 7.20 19.47
CA ILE A 343 7.68 5.96 18.92
C ILE A 343 7.48 4.91 20.02
N GLN A 344 6.48 4.05 19.84
CA GLN A 344 6.23 2.89 20.71
C GLN A 344 6.27 1.55 19.95
N ARG A 345 6.41 1.62 18.62
CA ARG A 345 6.42 0.50 17.67
C ARG A 345 7.34 0.88 16.52
N ILE A 346 7.86 -0.12 15.80
CA ILE A 346 8.50 0.13 14.51
C ILE A 346 7.39 0.51 13.53
N GLY A 347 7.44 1.74 13.01
CA GLY A 347 6.40 2.37 12.20
C GLY A 347 6.14 1.61 10.91
N PHE A 348 7.19 1.25 10.15
CA PHE A 348 7.02 0.45 8.93
C PHE A 348 6.29 -0.87 9.22
N THR A 349 6.78 -1.64 10.20
CA THR A 349 6.18 -2.93 10.58
C THR A 349 4.76 -2.79 11.14
N SER A 350 4.44 -1.68 11.80
CA SER A 350 3.11 -1.46 12.39
C SER A 350 2.00 -1.28 11.36
N ASN A 351 2.37 -0.99 10.11
CA ASN A 351 1.43 -0.81 9.02
C ASN A 351 1.32 -2.06 8.12
N ILE A 352 1.95 -3.19 8.48
CA ILE A 352 1.84 -4.46 7.75
C ILE A 352 0.73 -5.31 8.37
N GLY A 353 -0.24 -5.76 7.57
CA GLY A 353 -1.23 -6.75 7.97
C GLY A 353 -2.13 -6.36 9.15
N ALA A 354 -2.29 -5.08 9.48
CA ALA A 354 -3.19 -4.65 10.55
C ALA A 354 -4.67 -4.81 10.10
N SER A 355 -5.33 -5.78 10.72
CA SER A 355 -6.59 -6.40 10.27
C SER A 355 -7.84 -5.51 10.24
N SER A 356 -7.75 -4.20 10.51
CA SER A 356 -8.91 -3.31 10.60
C SER A 356 -9.05 -2.32 9.44
N ASP A 357 -8.01 -2.09 8.63
CA ASP A 357 -8.07 -1.11 7.53
C ASP A 357 -7.20 -1.59 6.34
N THR A 358 -7.63 -2.70 5.75
CA THR A 358 -6.92 -3.43 4.68
C THR A 358 -6.62 -2.59 3.44
N GLN A 359 -7.25 -1.43 3.30
CA GLN A 359 -7.13 -0.60 2.10
C GLN A 359 -6.17 0.60 2.28
N ARG A 360 -5.95 1.12 3.50
CA ARG A 360 -4.90 2.15 3.76
C ARG A 360 -3.50 1.56 3.85
N GLN A 361 -3.40 0.30 4.24
CA GLN A 361 -2.14 -0.36 4.61
C GLN A 361 -1.51 -1.18 3.48
N LYS A 362 -2.29 -1.46 2.42
CA LYS A 362 -1.84 -2.26 1.27
C LYS A 362 -0.53 -1.76 0.64
N PHE A 363 -0.24 -0.46 0.71
CA PHE A 363 1.04 0.10 0.27
C PHE A 363 2.23 -0.50 1.04
N HIS A 364 2.14 -0.59 2.37
CA HIS A 364 3.19 -1.18 3.20
C HIS A 364 3.28 -2.68 3.01
N ASP A 365 2.14 -3.38 2.84
CA ASP A 365 2.12 -4.81 2.53
C ASP A 365 2.82 -5.11 1.19
N GLN A 366 2.56 -4.31 0.15
CA GLN A 366 3.22 -4.43 -1.16
C GLN A 366 4.73 -4.23 -1.04
N LEU A 367 5.18 -3.22 -0.29
CA LEU A 367 6.61 -3.03 -0.03
C LEU A 367 7.21 -4.21 0.76
N ALA A 368 6.50 -4.71 1.77
CA ALA A 368 6.95 -5.82 2.60
C ALA A 368 7.04 -7.16 1.85
N SER A 369 6.29 -7.32 0.76
CA SER A 369 6.34 -8.49 -0.10
C SER A 369 7.63 -8.58 -0.95
N ASP A 370 8.37 -7.47 -1.09
CA ASP A 370 9.58 -7.41 -1.89
C ASP A 370 10.84 -7.59 -1.03
N THR A 371 11.64 -8.62 -1.35
CA THR A 371 12.84 -8.98 -0.58
C THR A 371 13.96 -7.96 -0.71
N ARG A 372 14.08 -7.23 -1.84
CA ARG A 372 15.09 -6.18 -1.99
C ARG A 372 14.74 -4.96 -1.15
N PHE A 373 13.48 -4.54 -1.15
CA PHE A 373 13.03 -3.43 -0.31
C PHE A 373 13.24 -3.76 1.17
N THR A 374 12.72 -4.89 1.64
CA THR A 374 12.81 -5.29 3.05
C THR A 374 14.26 -5.43 3.51
N SER A 375 15.13 -6.04 2.69
CA SER A 375 16.56 -6.13 2.99
C SER A 375 17.22 -4.75 3.11
N ALA A 376 16.91 -3.83 2.19
CA ALA A 376 17.44 -2.47 2.24
C ALA A 376 16.96 -1.72 3.49
N TYR A 377 15.66 -1.79 3.80
CA TYR A 377 15.07 -1.14 4.97
C TYR A 377 15.73 -1.63 6.27
N TYR A 378 15.80 -2.94 6.53
CA TYR A 378 16.38 -3.45 7.78
C TYR A 378 17.90 -3.24 7.87
N LYS A 379 18.62 -3.24 6.75
CA LYS A 379 20.03 -2.84 6.70
C LYS A 379 20.19 -1.40 7.21
N TRP A 380 19.45 -0.45 6.64
CA TRP A 380 19.55 0.96 7.03
C TRP A 380 18.98 1.23 8.42
N LEU A 381 17.92 0.53 8.82
CA LEU A 381 17.37 0.62 10.17
C LEU A 381 18.41 0.18 11.21
N SER A 382 19.16 -0.89 10.94
CA SER A 382 20.27 -1.33 11.78
C SER A 382 21.42 -0.31 11.83
N GLU A 383 21.74 0.31 10.70
CA GLU A 383 22.76 1.37 10.63
C GLU A 383 22.35 2.59 11.47
N TYR A 384 21.12 3.09 11.29
CA TYR A 384 20.62 4.26 12.00
C TYR A 384 20.31 4.00 13.48
N ALA A 385 20.13 2.73 13.87
CA ALA A 385 20.01 2.32 15.27
C ALA A 385 21.35 2.38 16.04
N ASN A 386 22.49 2.51 15.36
CA ASN A 386 23.82 2.55 15.98
C ASN A 386 24.08 3.88 16.73
N GLU A 387 24.61 3.81 17.95
CA GLU A 387 24.79 4.98 18.83
C GLU A 387 25.66 6.10 18.21
N SER A 388 26.62 5.76 17.36
CA SER A 388 27.55 6.77 16.80
C SER A 388 26.87 7.79 15.90
N ILE A 389 25.86 7.38 15.12
CA ILE A 389 25.32 8.22 14.03
C ILE A 389 24.54 9.44 14.52
N ILE A 390 23.79 9.30 15.63
CA ILE A 390 23.10 10.45 16.22
C ILE A 390 24.11 11.42 16.83
N GLY A 391 25.19 10.92 17.42
CA GLY A 391 26.27 11.77 17.93
C GLY A 391 26.95 12.57 16.81
N GLU A 392 27.11 11.97 15.63
CA GLU A 392 27.64 12.65 14.44
C GLU A 392 26.67 13.74 13.95
N TRP A 393 25.38 13.43 13.80
CA TRP A 393 24.37 14.41 13.41
C TRP A 393 24.22 15.55 14.41
N GLU A 394 24.22 15.24 15.70
CA GLU A 394 24.19 16.27 16.74
C GLU A 394 25.42 17.17 16.67
N SER A 395 26.61 16.60 16.52
CA SER A 395 27.85 17.37 16.38
C SER A 395 27.82 18.29 15.16
N GLU A 396 27.28 17.81 14.03
CA GLU A 396 27.14 18.55 12.78
C GLU A 396 26.12 19.70 12.89
N TYR A 397 24.96 19.44 13.51
CA TYR A 397 23.82 20.36 13.48
C TYR A 397 23.59 21.16 14.77
N GLN A 398 24.28 20.87 15.88
CA GLN A 398 24.09 21.53 17.18
C GLN A 398 24.14 23.06 17.11
N GLY A 399 25.05 23.63 16.31
CA GLY A 399 25.18 25.08 16.16
C GLY A 399 23.96 25.69 15.48
N ALA A 400 23.47 25.04 14.42
CA ALA A 400 22.28 25.50 13.70
C ALA A 400 21.00 25.30 14.51
N THR A 401 20.86 24.18 15.23
CA THR A 401 19.70 23.93 16.09
C THR A 401 19.66 24.89 17.28
N ALA A 402 20.80 25.18 17.93
CA ALA A 402 20.86 26.15 19.03
C ALA A 402 20.54 27.57 18.57
N ARG A 403 21.01 27.94 17.37
CA ARG A 403 20.64 29.20 16.72
C ARG A 403 19.14 29.29 16.47
N TYR A 404 18.54 28.26 15.84
CA TYR A 404 17.11 28.26 15.56
C TYR A 404 16.25 28.19 16.82
N GLU A 405 16.70 27.50 17.86
CA GLU A 405 16.02 27.49 19.16
C GLU A 405 15.96 28.90 19.75
N THR A 406 17.09 29.62 19.75
CA THR A 406 17.16 31.00 20.24
C THR A 406 16.20 31.92 19.48
N LEU A 407 16.13 31.77 18.16
CA LEU A 407 15.22 32.54 17.30
C LEU A 407 13.75 32.21 17.60
N ILE A 408 13.39 30.93 17.58
CA ILE A 408 12.02 30.46 17.82
C ILE A 408 11.54 30.87 19.21
N GLN A 409 12.39 30.79 20.24
CA GLN A 409 12.05 31.18 21.60
C GLN A 409 11.76 32.69 21.78
N ALA A 410 12.09 33.53 20.80
CA ALA A 410 11.70 34.94 20.80
C ALA A 410 10.17 35.13 20.65
N GLU A 411 9.51 34.19 19.98
CA GLU A 411 8.05 34.15 19.81
C GLU A 411 7.39 32.99 20.59
N TYR A 412 8.11 31.89 20.80
CA TYR A 412 7.65 30.68 21.47
C TYR A 412 8.49 30.37 22.72
N PRO A 413 8.33 31.12 23.83
CA PRO A 413 9.24 31.05 24.98
C PRO A 413 9.33 29.69 25.67
N HIS A 414 8.30 28.84 25.49
CA HIS A 414 8.23 27.50 26.08
C HIS A 414 8.81 26.41 25.18
N TYR A 415 9.10 26.73 23.92
CA TYR A 415 9.71 25.76 23.01
C TYR A 415 11.14 25.48 23.43
N LYS A 416 11.49 24.20 23.51
CA LYS A 416 12.85 23.74 23.76
C LYS A 416 13.17 22.62 22.79
N PHE A 417 14.23 22.80 22.02
CA PHE A 417 14.69 21.75 21.14
C PHE A 417 15.40 20.66 21.95
N SER A 418 15.20 19.40 21.57
CA SER A 418 15.92 18.28 22.18
C SER A 418 16.13 17.14 21.20
N TRP A 419 17.35 16.60 21.24
CA TRP A 419 17.74 15.35 20.60
C TRP A 419 17.22 14.11 21.33
N ASP A 420 16.70 14.25 22.56
CA ASP A 420 16.32 13.13 23.42
C ASP A 420 15.21 12.27 22.82
N THR A 421 14.29 12.86 22.04
CA THR A 421 13.26 12.06 21.37
C THR A 421 13.88 11.18 20.28
N VAL A 422 14.77 11.74 19.44
CA VAL A 422 15.46 10.97 18.39
C VAL A 422 16.36 9.88 19.01
N ARG A 423 17.07 10.18 20.10
CA ARG A 423 17.87 9.19 20.85
C ARG A 423 17.02 8.07 21.44
N ARG A 424 15.90 8.40 22.07
CA ARG A 424 14.98 7.39 22.63
C ARG A 424 14.37 6.50 21.56
N ASN A 425 13.99 7.08 20.41
CA ASN A 425 13.51 6.30 19.28
C ASN A 425 14.60 5.37 18.74
N GLN A 426 15.83 5.86 18.61
CA GLN A 426 16.97 5.05 18.20
C GLN A 426 17.23 3.88 19.16
N GLU A 427 17.25 4.15 20.46
CA GLU A 427 17.42 3.13 21.50
C GLU A 427 16.30 2.09 21.42
N PHE A 428 15.05 2.53 21.30
CA PHE A 428 13.91 1.63 21.10
C PHE A 428 14.08 0.74 19.86
N VAL A 429 14.42 1.31 18.69
CA VAL A 429 14.68 0.55 17.46
C VAL A 429 15.81 -0.45 17.68
N ARG A 430 16.92 -0.02 18.29
CA ARG A 430 18.08 -0.87 18.60
C ARG A 430 17.70 -2.05 19.49
N GLU A 431 16.88 -1.82 20.51
CA GLU A 431 16.35 -2.88 21.38
C GLU A 431 15.49 -3.88 20.61
N GLN A 432 14.58 -3.41 19.74
CA GLN A 432 13.76 -4.29 18.90
C GLN A 432 14.61 -5.13 17.94
N LEU A 433 15.65 -4.55 17.34
CA LEU A 433 16.55 -5.24 16.42
C LEU A 433 17.46 -6.27 17.12
N ARG A 434 17.89 -5.99 18.36
CA ARG A 434 18.75 -6.90 19.17
C ARG A 434 17.98 -8.03 19.83
N ARG A 435 16.66 -7.86 20.03
CA ARG A 435 15.83 -8.87 20.66
C ARG A 435 15.82 -10.15 19.82
N LYS A 436 16.40 -11.23 20.36
CA LYS A 436 16.36 -12.54 19.71
C LYS A 436 14.90 -12.96 19.49
N PRO A 437 14.45 -13.16 18.24
CA PRO A 437 13.10 -13.60 17.96
C PRO A 437 12.80 -14.94 18.67
N LYS A 438 11.58 -15.09 19.14
CA LYS A 438 11.05 -16.37 19.61
C LYS A 438 9.83 -16.69 18.74
N PRO A 439 10.03 -17.12 17.48
CA PRO A 439 8.92 -17.54 16.65
C PRO A 439 8.16 -18.67 17.33
N ILE A 440 6.88 -18.81 17.02
CA ILE A 440 6.11 -20.01 17.34
C ILE A 440 6.32 -20.97 16.19
N ALA A 441 6.69 -22.22 16.48
CA ALA A 441 6.84 -23.24 15.47
C ALA A 441 6.29 -24.57 16.00
N SER A 442 5.33 -25.14 15.28
CA SER A 442 4.69 -26.40 15.63
C SER A 442 4.88 -27.39 14.49
N ALA A 443 5.35 -28.60 14.81
CA ALA A 443 5.41 -29.68 13.83
C ALA A 443 4.01 -30.30 13.65
N LEU A 444 3.56 -30.41 12.41
CA LEU A 444 2.30 -31.01 12.00
C LEU A 444 2.55 -32.22 11.10
N ILE A 445 1.98 -33.37 11.46
CA ILE A 445 2.03 -34.60 10.67
C ILE A 445 0.65 -34.82 10.05
N ARG A 446 0.56 -34.79 8.71
CA ARG A 446 -0.67 -35.04 7.93
C ARG A 446 -0.42 -36.15 6.91
N GLY A 447 -0.69 -37.41 7.29
CA GLY A 447 -0.41 -38.56 6.43
C GLY A 447 1.10 -38.75 6.24
N SER A 448 1.58 -38.74 5.00
CA SER A 448 3.01 -38.80 4.65
C SER A 448 3.72 -37.43 4.67
N TYR A 449 2.96 -36.33 4.74
CA TYR A 449 3.50 -34.97 4.68
C TYR A 449 3.74 -34.42 6.08
N HIS A 450 4.95 -33.89 6.31
CA HIS A 450 5.32 -33.21 7.55
C HIS A 450 5.53 -31.73 7.25
N PHE A 451 4.79 -30.88 7.96
CA PHE A 451 4.88 -29.44 7.83
C PHE A 451 5.27 -28.80 9.17
N ILE A 452 5.91 -27.66 9.11
CA ILE A 452 6.09 -26.78 10.25
C ILE A 452 5.10 -25.64 10.09
N LEU A 453 4.19 -25.49 11.06
CA LEU A 453 3.36 -24.31 11.16
C LEU A 453 4.14 -23.28 11.98
N ALA A 454 4.67 -22.26 11.30
CA ALA A 454 5.55 -21.27 11.91
C ALA A 454 4.97 -19.85 11.82
N ALA A 455 5.16 -19.07 12.87
CA ALA A 455 4.82 -17.66 12.89
C ALA A 455 5.87 -16.84 13.64
N ASN A 456 6.16 -15.66 13.13
CA ASN A 456 7.07 -14.72 13.78
C ASN A 456 6.35 -13.93 14.88
N HIS A 457 7.05 -13.59 15.96
CA HIS A 457 6.56 -12.73 17.05
C HIS A 457 7.41 -11.48 17.25
N SER A 458 8.36 -11.23 16.35
CA SER A 458 9.28 -10.09 16.38
C SER A 458 8.92 -9.06 15.31
N PRO A 459 9.17 -7.75 15.55
CA PRO A 459 9.07 -6.71 14.52
C PRO A 459 10.02 -6.92 13.34
N VAL A 460 11.06 -7.74 13.49
CA VAL A 460 12.02 -8.06 12.44
C VAL A 460 11.60 -9.37 11.75
N PRO A 461 11.48 -9.42 10.41
CA PRO A 461 11.19 -10.64 9.69
C PRO A 461 12.30 -11.67 9.90
N ILE A 462 11.91 -12.94 9.87
CA ILE A 462 12.85 -14.05 9.98
C ILE A 462 12.73 -14.95 8.76
N THR A 463 13.86 -15.45 8.29
CA THR A 463 13.95 -16.43 7.20
C THR A 463 14.21 -17.79 7.82
N CYS A 464 13.30 -18.72 7.60
CA CYS A 464 13.44 -20.13 7.97
C CYS A 464 14.17 -20.87 6.85
N GLN A 465 15.27 -21.55 7.18
CA GLN A 465 16.20 -22.08 6.17
C GLN A 465 16.46 -23.58 6.32
N SER A 466 16.43 -24.10 7.54
CA SER A 466 16.64 -25.52 7.78
C SER A 466 15.90 -25.98 9.03
N VAL A 467 15.67 -27.29 9.14
CA VAL A 467 15.20 -27.94 10.36
C VAL A 467 16.24 -28.96 10.81
N ARG A 468 16.64 -28.87 12.08
CA ARG A 468 17.50 -29.86 12.74
C ARG A 468 16.62 -30.93 13.38
N ILE A 469 16.85 -32.19 13.05
CA ILE A 469 16.15 -33.36 13.60
C ILE A 469 17.21 -34.30 14.17
N GLY A 470 17.36 -34.31 15.50
CA GLY A 470 18.50 -34.97 16.15
C GLY A 470 19.83 -34.39 15.64
N ASP A 471 20.69 -35.22 15.06
CA ASP A 471 21.98 -34.82 14.47
C ASP A 471 21.89 -34.45 12.97
N GLN A 472 20.74 -34.66 12.34
CA GLN A 472 20.54 -34.35 10.92
C GLN A 472 20.04 -32.92 10.74
N VAL A 473 20.55 -32.25 9.70
CA VAL A 473 20.06 -30.93 9.25
C VAL A 473 19.42 -31.12 7.88
N ILE A 474 18.15 -30.77 7.77
CA ILE A 474 17.38 -30.82 6.54
C ILE A 474 17.19 -29.39 6.05
N GLU A 475 17.71 -29.09 4.86
CA GLU A 475 17.49 -27.81 4.19
C GLU A 475 16.02 -27.67 3.77
N LEU A 476 15.48 -26.47 3.96
CA LEU A 476 14.11 -26.11 3.61
C LEU A 476 14.13 -25.11 2.46
N ASP A 477 13.03 -25.03 1.72
CA ASP A 477 12.78 -23.87 0.88
C ASP A 477 12.67 -22.63 1.77
N ALA A 478 13.55 -21.65 1.51
CA ALA A 478 13.67 -20.46 2.34
C ALA A 478 12.32 -19.74 2.45
N THR A 479 11.75 -19.73 3.66
CA THR A 479 10.43 -19.14 3.91
C THR A 479 10.60 -17.94 4.83
N ILE A 480 10.17 -16.76 4.37
CA ILE A 480 10.21 -15.53 5.16
C ILE A 480 8.92 -15.43 5.98
N LEU A 481 9.04 -15.47 7.30
CA LEU A 481 7.96 -15.11 8.20
C LEU A 481 8.01 -13.57 8.41
N PRO A 482 6.94 -12.83 8.05
CA PRO A 482 6.93 -11.38 8.11
C PRO A 482 7.17 -10.85 9.53
N GLY A 483 7.74 -9.66 9.65
CA GLY A 483 7.85 -8.95 10.92
C GLY A 483 6.47 -8.49 11.39
N ARG A 484 6.24 -8.46 12.71
CA ARG A 484 5.00 -7.94 13.31
C ARG A 484 5.23 -7.33 14.68
N ASN A 485 4.41 -6.37 15.10
CA ASN A 485 4.54 -5.82 16.44
C ASN A 485 3.90 -6.75 17.50
N PRO A 486 4.38 -6.72 18.75
CA PRO A 486 3.72 -7.41 19.84
C PRO A 486 2.26 -6.99 20.00
N GLY A 487 1.34 -7.96 20.00
CA GLY A 487 -0.10 -7.74 20.15
C GLY A 487 -0.91 -7.82 18.85
N ASP A 488 -0.26 -7.84 17.69
CA ASP A 488 -0.94 -8.00 16.39
C ASP A 488 -1.47 -9.44 16.23
N ILE A 489 -2.31 -9.69 15.20
CA ILE A 489 -2.78 -11.04 14.86
C ILE A 489 -1.62 -11.89 14.33
N VAL A 490 -1.56 -13.16 14.76
CA VAL A 490 -0.50 -14.09 14.35
C VAL A 490 -0.91 -14.75 13.04
N GLN A 491 -0.17 -14.50 11.96
CA GLN A 491 -0.30 -15.29 10.74
C GLN A 491 0.70 -16.45 10.78
N PHE A 492 0.17 -17.67 10.66
CA PHE A 492 0.98 -18.87 10.54
C PHE A 492 1.20 -19.23 9.07
N LEU A 493 2.43 -19.59 8.73
CA LEU A 493 2.80 -20.14 7.42
C LEU A 493 3.14 -21.62 7.56
N GLU A 494 2.73 -22.42 6.57
CA GLU A 494 3.10 -23.82 6.46
C GLU A 494 4.45 -23.91 5.71
N ILE A 495 5.44 -24.57 6.32
CA ILE A 495 6.75 -24.84 5.74
C ILE A 495 6.87 -26.36 5.55
N GLU A 496 7.04 -26.81 4.31
CA GLU A 496 7.16 -28.23 3.98
C GLU A 496 8.52 -28.81 4.41
N ILE A 497 8.52 -30.01 5.01
CA ILE A 497 9.73 -30.77 5.30
C ILE A 497 9.90 -31.83 4.19
N PRO A 498 10.94 -31.75 3.35
CA PRO A 498 11.09 -32.62 2.17
C PRO A 498 11.26 -34.11 2.48
N ASP A 499 11.92 -34.46 3.59
CA ASP A 499 12.09 -35.85 4.05
C ASP A 499 11.46 -36.04 5.43
N SER A 500 10.35 -36.77 5.44
CA SER A 500 9.45 -36.91 6.56
C SER A 500 9.86 -38.07 7.49
N THR A 501 10.73 -38.97 7.03
CA THR A 501 10.99 -40.27 7.68
C THR A 501 11.66 -40.20 9.06
N ALA A 502 12.21 -39.05 9.47
CA ALA A 502 13.01 -38.89 10.71
C ALA A 502 12.32 -38.16 11.89
N VAL A 503 11.10 -37.63 11.69
CA VAL A 503 10.47 -36.67 12.64
C VAL A 503 9.95 -37.34 13.94
N SER A 504 9.70 -38.65 13.95
CA SER A 504 9.10 -39.34 15.11
C SER A 504 10.14 -39.68 16.20
N GLY A 505 10.14 -38.91 17.29
CA GLY A 505 10.87 -39.23 18.54
C GLY A 505 12.18 -38.46 18.77
N ASN A 506 12.57 -37.56 17.87
CA ASN A 506 13.77 -36.73 17.97
C ASN A 506 13.44 -35.28 18.36
N SER A 507 14.37 -34.60 19.03
CA SER A 507 14.29 -33.14 19.19
C SER A 507 14.35 -32.48 17.82
N CYS A 508 13.33 -31.70 17.48
CA CYS A 508 13.27 -30.95 16.23
C CYS A 508 13.39 -29.46 16.52
N GLU A 509 14.27 -28.77 15.80
CA GLU A 509 14.47 -27.33 15.94
C GLU A 509 14.51 -26.67 14.57
N LEU A 510 13.71 -25.63 14.39
CA LEU A 510 13.73 -24.81 13.19
C LEU A 510 14.84 -23.76 13.32
N GLN A 511 15.75 -23.74 12.35
CA GLN A 511 16.78 -22.72 12.22
C GLN A 511 16.24 -21.53 11.43
N TYR A 512 16.49 -20.34 11.96
CA TYR A 512 16.12 -19.10 11.31
C TYR A 512 17.25 -18.09 11.35
N SER A 513 17.22 -17.15 10.42
CA SER A 513 18.04 -15.94 10.40
C SER A 513 17.14 -14.71 10.32
N THR A 514 17.55 -13.61 10.94
CA THR A 514 16.86 -12.31 10.84
C THR A 514 17.41 -11.53 9.65
N ALA A 515 16.66 -10.53 9.16
CA ALA A 515 17.16 -9.60 8.14
C ALA A 515 18.42 -8.81 8.56
N THR A 516 18.73 -8.76 9.87
CA THR A 516 19.96 -8.14 10.43
C THR A 516 21.09 -9.14 10.64
N GLY A 517 20.94 -10.40 10.23
CA GLY A 517 21.98 -11.43 10.30
C GLY A 517 22.07 -12.19 11.62
N ASN A 518 21.21 -11.93 12.61
CA ASN A 518 21.13 -12.77 13.81
C ASN A 518 20.53 -14.13 13.45
N GLU A 519 21.16 -15.21 13.92
CA GLU A 519 20.68 -16.57 13.76
C GLU A 519 20.12 -17.14 15.07
N GLY A 520 19.19 -18.09 14.94
CA GLY A 520 18.60 -18.75 16.09
C GLY A 520 17.98 -20.10 15.77
N LEU A 521 17.68 -20.82 16.83
CA LEU A 521 16.96 -22.09 16.82
C LEU A 521 15.70 -21.91 17.65
N VAL A 522 14.59 -22.49 17.18
CA VAL A 522 13.36 -22.63 17.96
C VAL A 522 12.98 -24.11 18.00
N SER A 523 12.76 -24.64 19.21
CA SER A 523 12.26 -26.01 19.37
C SER A 523 10.85 -26.12 18.84
N LEU A 524 10.61 -27.13 17.99
CA LEU A 524 9.28 -27.44 17.50
C LEU A 524 8.46 -28.06 18.63
N VAL A 525 7.25 -27.53 18.84
CA VAL A 525 6.27 -28.18 19.70
C VAL A 525 5.50 -29.18 18.84
N PHE A 526 5.56 -30.46 19.22
CA PHE A 526 4.73 -31.49 18.61
C PHE A 526 3.31 -31.34 19.15
N ALA A 527 2.36 -31.00 18.28
CA ALA A 527 0.95 -31.03 18.67
C ALA A 527 0.55 -32.48 18.92
N ALA A 528 0.31 -32.83 20.19
CA ALA A 528 -0.01 -34.19 20.65
C ALA A 528 -1.33 -34.77 20.09
N ASP A 529 -2.06 -33.98 19.30
CA ASP A 529 -3.24 -34.43 18.59
C ASP A 529 -3.43 -33.57 17.34
N THR A 530 -2.93 -34.07 16.20
CA THR A 530 -3.07 -33.41 14.90
C THR A 530 -4.51 -33.42 14.36
N THR A 531 -5.47 -34.02 15.09
CA THR A 531 -6.86 -34.15 14.64
C THR A 531 -7.81 -33.06 15.15
N SER A 532 -7.39 -32.20 16.10
CA SER A 532 -8.33 -31.33 16.84
C SER A 532 -8.05 -29.82 16.82
N LEU A 533 -6.91 -29.34 16.30
CA LEU A 533 -6.52 -27.91 16.40
C LEU A 533 -6.76 -27.04 15.16
N LEU A 534 -7.31 -27.60 14.08
CA LEU A 534 -7.84 -26.84 12.96
C LEU A 534 -9.23 -27.41 12.66
N PRO A 535 -10.23 -26.59 12.23
CA PRO A 535 -11.45 -27.14 11.69
C PRO A 535 -11.05 -28.17 10.64
N ARG A 536 -11.58 -29.40 10.75
CA ARG A 536 -11.28 -30.48 9.82
C ARG A 536 -11.61 -30.05 8.39
N ASN A 537 -10.67 -29.39 7.72
CA ASN A 537 -10.53 -29.47 6.26
C ASN A 537 -10.00 -30.88 5.97
N SER A 538 -10.85 -31.86 6.26
CA SER A 538 -10.63 -33.29 6.01
C SER A 538 -10.63 -33.63 4.52
N GLY A 539 -10.60 -32.63 3.62
CA GLY A 539 -10.66 -32.82 2.17
C GLY A 539 -9.34 -32.68 1.41
N TYR A 540 -8.31 -31.99 1.92
CA TYR A 540 -7.08 -31.73 1.15
C TYR A 540 -5.98 -32.75 1.45
N GLN A 541 -6.16 -33.97 0.95
CA GLN A 541 -5.03 -34.87 0.70
C GLN A 541 -4.51 -34.60 -0.70
N VAL A 542 -3.27 -34.10 -0.81
CA VAL A 542 -2.57 -33.94 -2.10
C VAL A 542 -2.06 -35.30 -2.56
N THR A 543 -2.31 -35.64 -3.82
CA THR A 543 -1.86 -36.89 -4.41
C THR A 543 -0.37 -36.80 -4.70
N SER A 544 0.40 -37.76 -4.20
CA SER A 544 1.80 -37.89 -4.63
C SER A 544 1.82 -38.21 -6.12
N LEU A 545 2.51 -37.38 -6.89
CA LEU A 545 2.66 -37.59 -8.34
C LEU A 545 3.77 -38.60 -8.65
N ASP A 546 4.58 -38.94 -7.65
CA ASP A 546 5.61 -39.97 -7.78
C ASP A 546 4.95 -41.34 -7.86
N ASN A 547 5.23 -42.07 -8.94
CA ASN A 547 4.72 -43.41 -9.28
C ASN A 547 3.34 -43.47 -9.97
N LEU A 548 2.81 -42.35 -10.46
CA LEU A 548 1.65 -42.38 -11.35
C LEU A 548 2.10 -42.65 -12.80
N GLU A 549 1.81 -43.85 -13.33
CA GLU A 549 2.26 -44.26 -14.68
C GLU A 549 1.73 -43.39 -15.82
N TYR A 550 0.62 -42.69 -15.57
CA TYR A 550 -0.09 -41.87 -16.53
C TYR A 550 0.32 -40.39 -16.54
N ILE A 551 1.29 -39.96 -15.72
CA ILE A 551 1.68 -38.55 -15.62
C ILE A 551 3.21 -38.37 -15.70
N ASP A 552 3.64 -37.37 -16.47
CA ASP A 552 5.02 -36.87 -16.50
C ASP A 552 5.09 -35.55 -15.73
N VAL A 553 6.07 -35.40 -14.84
CA VAL A 553 6.17 -34.24 -13.94
C VAL A 553 7.46 -33.47 -14.20
N ASP A 554 7.34 -32.23 -14.68
CA ASP A 554 8.43 -31.25 -14.66
C ASP A 554 8.32 -30.40 -13.39
N ARG A 555 9.13 -30.76 -12.39
CA ARG A 555 9.16 -30.09 -11.09
C ARG A 555 9.71 -28.66 -11.17
N LYS A 556 10.55 -28.36 -12.17
CA LYS A 556 11.18 -27.03 -12.30
C LYS A 556 10.17 -26.01 -12.83
N SER A 557 9.39 -26.40 -13.84
CA SER A 557 8.32 -25.54 -14.37
C SER A 557 7.00 -25.68 -13.63
N LYS A 558 6.90 -26.66 -12.71
CA LYS A 558 5.67 -27.04 -12.00
C LYS A 558 4.54 -27.40 -12.97
N ILE A 559 4.87 -28.24 -13.97
CA ILE A 559 3.91 -28.73 -14.95
C ILE A 559 3.81 -30.25 -14.81
N ALA A 560 2.60 -30.75 -14.66
CA ALA A 560 2.30 -32.17 -14.72
C ALA A 560 1.50 -32.47 -16.00
N THR A 561 2.00 -33.35 -16.85
CA THR A 561 1.41 -33.68 -18.15
C THR A 561 0.87 -35.11 -18.12
N ILE A 562 -0.43 -35.27 -18.34
CA ILE A 562 -1.02 -36.59 -18.53
C ILE A 562 -0.52 -37.15 -19.86
N ARG A 563 0.08 -38.34 -19.79
CA ARG A 563 0.61 -39.04 -20.96
C ARG A 563 -0.51 -39.37 -21.92
N GLN A 564 -0.21 -39.29 -23.22
CA GLN A 564 -1.16 -39.73 -24.24
C GLN A 564 -1.47 -41.24 -24.08
N GLY A 565 -2.75 -41.61 -24.11
CA GLY A 565 -3.15 -43.01 -23.97
C GLY A 565 -4.54 -43.22 -23.36
N GLN A 566 -4.79 -44.46 -22.95
CA GLN A 566 -6.01 -44.86 -22.23
C GLN A 566 -5.63 -45.09 -20.78
N TRP A 567 -6.18 -44.29 -19.87
CA TRP A 567 -5.81 -44.33 -18.46
C TRP A 567 -7.03 -44.44 -17.57
N THR A 568 -6.93 -45.26 -16.53
CA THR A 568 -7.94 -45.36 -15.48
C THR A 568 -7.45 -44.56 -14.27
N ILE A 569 -8.21 -43.54 -13.89
CA ILE A 569 -7.95 -42.76 -12.67
C ILE A 569 -8.74 -43.44 -11.53
N ASN A 570 -8.01 -44.04 -10.60
CA ASN A 570 -8.57 -44.79 -9.48
C ASN A 570 -8.22 -44.09 -8.17
N GLY A 571 -9.19 -43.39 -7.58
CA GLY A 571 -9.00 -42.52 -6.42
C GLY A 571 -8.71 -41.05 -6.75
N PRO A 572 -8.36 -40.23 -5.75
CA PRO A 572 -8.08 -38.82 -5.97
C PRO A 572 -6.78 -38.54 -6.72
N LEU A 573 -6.86 -37.65 -7.69
CA LEU A 573 -5.76 -36.89 -8.27
C LEU A 573 -5.89 -35.43 -7.85
N VAL A 574 -5.36 -35.11 -6.67
CA VAL A 574 -5.33 -33.75 -6.13
C VAL A 574 -3.94 -33.17 -6.37
N MET A 575 -3.85 -32.16 -7.25
CA MET A 575 -2.59 -31.57 -7.67
C MET A 575 -1.93 -30.75 -6.54
N PRO A 576 -0.59 -30.81 -6.39
CA PRO A 576 0.13 -29.91 -5.50
C PRO A 576 -0.08 -28.45 -5.86
N ALA A 577 -0.06 -27.56 -4.86
CA ALA A 577 -0.27 -26.14 -5.06
C ALA A 577 0.77 -25.55 -6.04
N GLY A 578 0.29 -24.72 -6.98
CA GLY A 578 1.12 -24.07 -7.98
C GLY A 578 1.50 -24.93 -9.19
N TYR A 579 1.05 -26.19 -9.27
CA TYR A 579 1.23 -27.02 -10.48
C TYR A 579 0.11 -26.79 -11.50
N GLU A 580 0.46 -26.70 -12.77
CA GLU A 580 -0.49 -26.81 -13.89
C GLU A 580 -0.68 -28.27 -14.31
N LEU A 581 -1.89 -28.63 -14.75
CA LEU A 581 -2.21 -29.96 -15.26
C LEU A 581 -2.50 -29.91 -16.76
N HIS A 582 -1.66 -30.55 -17.55
CA HIS A 582 -1.71 -30.55 -19.01
C HIS A 582 -2.20 -31.91 -19.51
N CYS A 583 -3.02 -31.90 -20.55
CA CYS A 583 -3.48 -33.11 -21.25
C CYS A 583 -3.60 -32.81 -22.74
N HIS A 584 -3.14 -33.74 -23.58
CA HIS A 584 -3.13 -33.58 -25.03
C HIS A 584 -4.11 -34.56 -25.69
N GLY A 585 -4.50 -34.26 -26.93
CA GLY A 585 -5.40 -35.10 -27.73
C GLY A 585 -5.00 -36.57 -27.86
N ASN A 586 -5.95 -37.42 -28.27
CA ASN A 586 -5.85 -38.89 -28.26
C ASN A 586 -5.63 -39.48 -26.86
N THR A 587 -6.22 -38.85 -25.86
CA THR A 587 -6.18 -39.30 -24.47
C THR A 587 -7.58 -39.60 -23.98
N THR A 588 -7.75 -40.75 -23.34
CA THR A 588 -9.00 -41.11 -22.66
C THR A 588 -8.73 -41.37 -21.19
N LEU A 589 -9.45 -40.66 -20.34
CA LEU A 589 -9.42 -40.80 -18.89
C LEU A 589 -10.72 -41.45 -18.43
N THR A 590 -10.63 -42.65 -17.89
CA THR A 590 -11.73 -43.36 -17.26
C THR A 590 -11.67 -43.14 -15.75
N MET A 591 -12.57 -42.32 -15.24
CA MET A 591 -12.78 -42.05 -13.82
C MET A 591 -13.50 -43.24 -13.18
N ALA A 592 -12.84 -43.95 -12.25
CA ALA A 592 -13.40 -45.11 -11.57
C ALA A 592 -13.40 -44.95 -10.04
N ASN A 593 -14.29 -45.66 -9.34
CA ASN A 593 -14.37 -45.78 -7.88
C ASN A 593 -14.50 -44.41 -7.17
N ASN A 594 -15.43 -43.56 -7.62
CA ASN A 594 -15.61 -42.21 -7.09
C ASN A 594 -14.32 -41.36 -7.12
N SER A 595 -13.50 -41.55 -8.16
CA SER A 595 -12.28 -40.77 -8.37
C SER A 595 -12.57 -39.30 -8.59
N ARG A 596 -11.60 -38.45 -8.30
CA ARG A 596 -11.71 -37.01 -8.48
C ARG A 596 -10.42 -36.42 -9.01
N ILE A 597 -10.53 -35.43 -9.89
CA ILE A 597 -9.39 -34.60 -10.28
C ILE A 597 -9.60 -33.24 -9.63
N GLU A 598 -8.68 -32.81 -8.77
CA GLU A 598 -8.73 -31.49 -8.14
C GLU A 598 -7.43 -30.73 -8.35
N THR A 599 -7.50 -29.45 -8.72
CA THR A 599 -6.32 -28.61 -8.88
C THR A 599 -6.55 -27.17 -8.46
N ARG A 600 -5.47 -26.53 -7.99
CA ARG A 600 -5.39 -25.09 -7.74
C ARG A 600 -4.60 -24.31 -8.79
N GLY A 601 -3.97 -25.01 -9.73
CA GLY A 601 -3.36 -24.40 -10.91
C GLY A 601 -4.21 -24.61 -12.16
N ALA A 602 -3.89 -23.87 -13.22
CA ALA A 602 -4.61 -23.93 -14.48
C ALA A 602 -4.57 -25.33 -15.11
N VAL A 603 -5.66 -25.69 -15.77
CA VAL A 603 -5.72 -26.89 -16.63
C VAL A 603 -5.55 -26.49 -18.09
N ARG A 604 -4.75 -27.25 -18.84
CA ARG A 604 -4.57 -27.09 -20.28
C ARG A 604 -4.88 -28.41 -20.97
N PHE A 605 -6.16 -28.64 -21.26
CA PHE A 605 -6.64 -29.85 -21.92
C PHE A 605 -6.93 -29.49 -23.37
N ILE A 606 -5.96 -29.75 -24.24
CA ILE A 606 -5.97 -29.26 -25.62
C ILE A 606 -5.92 -30.46 -26.57
N GLY A 607 -7.10 -30.83 -27.06
CA GLY A 607 -7.30 -31.83 -28.11
C GLY A 607 -7.50 -31.18 -29.49
N SER A 608 -7.95 -31.98 -30.45
CA SER A 608 -8.42 -31.50 -31.75
C SER A 608 -9.64 -32.32 -32.20
N ALA A 609 -10.38 -31.85 -33.20
CA ALA A 609 -11.49 -32.62 -33.77
C ALA A 609 -11.08 -34.04 -34.25
N ALA A 610 -9.85 -34.20 -34.75
CA ALA A 610 -9.32 -35.49 -35.20
C ALA A 610 -8.73 -36.34 -34.06
N SER A 611 -8.46 -35.73 -32.90
CA SER A 611 -7.78 -36.36 -31.77
C SER A 611 -8.28 -35.72 -30.48
N PRO A 612 -9.53 -35.97 -30.07
CA PRO A 612 -10.10 -35.33 -28.91
C PRO A 612 -9.51 -35.90 -27.61
N ILE A 613 -9.78 -35.20 -26.50
CA ILE A 613 -9.61 -35.74 -25.15
C ILE A 613 -10.97 -36.24 -24.69
N VAL A 614 -11.03 -37.47 -24.17
CA VAL A 614 -12.26 -38.06 -23.63
C VAL A 614 -12.09 -38.25 -22.13
N VAL A 615 -13.01 -37.74 -21.33
CA VAL A 615 -13.05 -37.94 -19.88
C VAL A 615 -14.39 -38.55 -19.54
N THR A 616 -14.42 -39.79 -19.06
CA THR A 616 -15.68 -40.50 -18.79
C THR A 616 -15.66 -41.14 -17.42
N SER A 617 -16.82 -41.22 -16.78
CA SER A 617 -17.01 -41.98 -15.53
C SER A 617 -17.77 -43.28 -15.77
N ALA A 618 -17.62 -44.26 -14.89
CA ALA A 618 -18.52 -45.40 -14.85
C ALA A 618 -19.89 -44.99 -14.28
N LYS A 619 -20.96 -45.65 -14.75
CA LYS A 619 -22.34 -45.36 -14.30
C LYS A 619 -22.47 -45.63 -12.79
N GLY A 620 -22.86 -44.61 -12.02
CA GLY A 620 -23.07 -44.70 -10.58
C GLY A 620 -21.85 -44.32 -9.72
N ASP A 621 -20.70 -44.03 -10.35
CA ASP A 621 -19.55 -43.46 -9.64
C ASP A 621 -19.76 -41.96 -9.43
N ALA A 622 -19.53 -41.50 -8.20
CA ALA A 622 -19.58 -40.10 -7.78
C ALA A 622 -18.33 -39.32 -8.21
N ALA A 623 -17.89 -39.47 -9.46
CA ALA A 623 -16.68 -38.82 -9.95
C ALA A 623 -16.89 -37.32 -10.21
N HIS A 624 -15.83 -36.52 -10.10
CA HIS A 624 -15.88 -35.09 -10.46
C HIS A 624 -14.50 -34.52 -10.83
N VAL A 625 -14.55 -33.36 -11.48
CA VAL A 625 -13.38 -32.54 -11.81
C VAL A 625 -13.57 -31.15 -11.20
N LEU A 626 -12.64 -30.72 -10.34
CA LEU A 626 -12.70 -29.44 -9.65
C LEU A 626 -11.41 -28.64 -9.88
N ILE A 627 -11.55 -27.48 -10.50
CA ILE A 627 -10.49 -26.49 -10.60
C ILE A 627 -10.89 -25.34 -9.69
N LYS A 628 -10.02 -24.95 -8.75
CA LYS A 628 -10.34 -23.85 -7.84
C LYS A 628 -9.20 -22.93 -7.46
N ASP A 629 -9.53 -21.66 -7.23
CA ASP A 629 -8.57 -20.61 -6.86
C ASP A 629 -7.39 -20.48 -7.87
N GLY A 630 -7.65 -20.80 -9.13
CA GLY A 630 -6.68 -20.75 -10.22
C GLY A 630 -6.29 -19.32 -10.58
N GLN A 631 -5.01 -18.99 -10.46
CA GLN A 631 -4.47 -17.65 -10.74
C GLN A 631 -4.20 -17.40 -12.23
N ARG A 632 -4.41 -18.39 -13.09
CA ARG A 632 -4.17 -18.34 -14.55
C ARG A 632 -5.34 -18.97 -15.29
N ASP A 633 -5.55 -18.53 -16.53
CA ASP A 633 -6.61 -19.03 -17.40
C ASP A 633 -6.44 -20.53 -17.69
N SER A 634 -7.50 -21.28 -17.43
CA SER A 634 -7.64 -22.66 -17.87
C SER A 634 -8.14 -22.72 -19.31
N ILE A 635 -7.74 -23.75 -20.04
CA ILE A 635 -8.13 -23.99 -21.44
C ILE A 635 -8.64 -25.42 -21.58
N LEU A 636 -9.88 -25.55 -22.03
CA LEU A 636 -10.47 -26.80 -22.50
C LEU A 636 -10.78 -26.66 -23.99
N GLU A 637 -10.12 -27.44 -24.84
CA GLU A 637 -10.32 -27.42 -26.28
C GLU A 637 -10.49 -28.86 -26.80
N HIS A 638 -11.61 -29.15 -27.47
CA HIS A 638 -11.94 -30.50 -27.96
C HIS A 638 -11.91 -31.59 -26.86
N VAL A 639 -12.58 -31.31 -25.74
CA VAL A 639 -12.73 -32.22 -24.60
C VAL A 639 -14.17 -32.74 -24.50
N HIS A 640 -14.33 -34.05 -24.40
CA HIS A 640 -15.63 -34.71 -24.29
C HIS A 640 -15.80 -35.36 -22.92
N PHE A 641 -16.71 -34.82 -22.11
CA PHE A 641 -17.09 -35.34 -20.80
C PHE A 641 -18.34 -36.21 -20.92
N SER A 642 -18.35 -37.38 -20.26
CA SER A 642 -19.54 -38.24 -20.24
C SER A 642 -19.74 -39.09 -19.00
N ASN A 643 -21.01 -39.39 -18.70
CA ASN A 643 -21.43 -40.38 -17.69
C ASN A 643 -21.05 -40.05 -16.23
N PHE A 644 -20.71 -38.81 -15.92
CA PHE A 644 -20.43 -38.39 -14.55
C PHE A 644 -21.73 -38.37 -13.74
N SER A 645 -21.79 -39.11 -12.65
CA SER A 645 -22.76 -38.88 -11.56
C SER A 645 -22.03 -38.14 -10.45
N HIS A 646 -22.59 -37.08 -9.87
CA HIS A 646 -22.02 -36.48 -8.68
C HIS A 646 -22.94 -36.71 -7.48
N THR A 647 -22.37 -37.22 -6.40
CA THR A 647 -22.96 -37.13 -5.06
C THR A 647 -21.95 -36.36 -4.22
N PRO A 648 -22.32 -35.26 -3.55
CA PRO A 648 -21.38 -34.46 -2.79
C PRO A 648 -20.60 -35.31 -1.79
N ALA A 649 -19.27 -35.25 -1.85
CA ALA A 649 -18.44 -35.90 -0.85
C ALA A 649 -18.68 -35.24 0.53
N PRO A 650 -18.60 -35.99 1.65
CA PRO A 650 -18.76 -35.39 2.98
C PRO A 650 -17.78 -34.21 3.17
N GLY A 651 -18.32 -33.00 3.39
CA GLY A 651 -17.54 -31.78 3.62
C GLY A 651 -17.29 -30.91 2.38
N THR A 652 -17.80 -31.29 1.20
CA THR A 652 -17.84 -30.43 0.00
C THR A 652 -19.29 -30.16 -0.39
N ASN A 653 -19.63 -28.90 -0.69
CA ASN A 653 -20.94 -28.51 -1.23
C ASN A 653 -20.77 -28.11 -2.70
N ILE A 654 -20.23 -29.03 -3.50
CA ILE A 654 -20.08 -28.87 -4.95
C ILE A 654 -21.20 -29.68 -5.59
N THR A 655 -21.88 -29.09 -6.56
CA THR A 655 -23.08 -29.63 -7.23
C THR A 655 -22.73 -30.11 -8.64
N GLY A 656 -21.75 -29.47 -9.28
CA GLY A 656 -21.34 -29.77 -10.65
C GLY A 656 -20.36 -30.95 -10.83
N ALA A 657 -20.52 -31.69 -11.93
CA ALA A 657 -19.61 -32.75 -12.35
C ALA A 657 -18.23 -32.22 -12.77
N VAL A 658 -18.22 -31.09 -13.49
CA VAL A 658 -17.02 -30.33 -13.82
C VAL A 658 -17.23 -28.92 -13.28
N THR A 659 -16.37 -28.49 -12.35
CA THR A 659 -16.53 -27.23 -11.64
C THR A 659 -15.29 -26.36 -11.74
N PHE A 660 -15.48 -25.08 -12.07
CA PHE A 660 -14.46 -24.04 -11.98
C PHE A 660 -14.88 -23.00 -10.94
N TYR A 661 -14.20 -22.97 -9.80
CA TYR A 661 -14.49 -22.03 -8.71
C TYR A 661 -13.37 -21.00 -8.57
N ASN A 662 -13.67 -19.70 -8.70
CA ASN A 662 -12.66 -18.64 -8.61
C ASN A 662 -11.44 -18.91 -9.52
N SER A 663 -11.71 -19.34 -10.76
CA SER A 663 -10.74 -19.86 -11.72
C SER A 663 -11.16 -19.52 -13.15
N PRO A 664 -10.55 -18.53 -13.81
CA PRO A 664 -10.88 -18.15 -15.19
C PRO A 664 -10.70 -19.32 -16.16
N VAL A 665 -11.61 -19.43 -17.15
CA VAL A 665 -11.60 -20.55 -18.10
C VAL A 665 -12.11 -20.17 -19.49
N ASN A 666 -11.43 -20.72 -20.51
CA ASN A 666 -11.89 -20.74 -21.90
C ASN A 666 -12.21 -22.18 -22.33
N ILE A 667 -13.44 -22.42 -22.76
CA ILE A 667 -13.97 -23.72 -23.18
C ILE A 667 -14.40 -23.61 -24.63
N ALA A 668 -13.82 -24.42 -25.52
CA ALA A 668 -14.09 -24.40 -26.95
C ALA A 668 -14.22 -25.80 -27.54
N HIS A 669 -15.23 -26.03 -28.37
CA HIS A 669 -15.42 -27.29 -29.10
C HIS A 669 -15.56 -28.54 -28.19
N CYS A 670 -16.12 -28.35 -27.00
CA CYS A 670 -16.29 -29.41 -26.00
C CYS A 670 -17.69 -30.04 -26.04
N SER A 671 -17.87 -31.16 -25.34
CA SER A 671 -19.21 -31.70 -25.10
C SER A 671 -19.38 -32.32 -23.72
N PHE A 672 -20.60 -32.24 -23.18
CA PHE A 672 -21.02 -32.85 -21.93
C PHE A 672 -22.23 -33.75 -22.23
N ASN A 673 -22.07 -35.07 -22.09
CA ASN A 673 -23.11 -36.03 -22.51
C ASN A 673 -23.45 -37.04 -21.42
N HIS A 674 -24.74 -37.29 -21.19
CA HIS A 674 -25.22 -38.23 -20.17
C HIS A 674 -24.68 -37.88 -18.78
N MET A 675 -24.80 -36.61 -18.41
CA MET A 675 -24.34 -36.11 -17.12
C MET A 675 -25.45 -36.30 -16.09
N GLN A 676 -25.14 -36.94 -14.98
CA GLN A 676 -26.06 -37.36 -13.93
C GLN A 676 -25.82 -36.59 -12.60
N ALA A 677 -25.06 -35.50 -12.65
CA ALA A 677 -24.89 -34.54 -11.56
C ALA A 677 -26.04 -33.51 -11.56
N GLU A 678 -26.08 -32.69 -10.52
CA GLU A 678 -26.96 -31.51 -10.47
C GLU A 678 -26.59 -30.55 -11.60
N ASP A 679 -25.31 -30.25 -11.77
CA ASP A 679 -24.83 -29.44 -12.89
C ASP A 679 -23.87 -30.25 -13.76
N SER A 680 -24.04 -30.21 -15.08
CA SER A 680 -23.08 -30.84 -15.99
C SER A 680 -21.74 -30.07 -16.01
N LEU A 681 -21.83 -28.73 -16.02
CA LEU A 681 -20.73 -27.80 -15.88
C LEU A 681 -21.18 -26.67 -14.95
N ASN A 682 -20.42 -26.42 -13.88
CA ASN A 682 -20.66 -25.32 -12.96
C ASN A 682 -19.47 -24.33 -12.98
N LEU A 683 -19.75 -23.05 -13.23
CA LEU A 683 -18.79 -21.97 -13.29
C LEU A 683 -19.09 -20.94 -12.21
N ILE A 684 -18.19 -20.77 -11.24
CA ILE A 684 -18.43 -19.97 -10.03
C ILE A 684 -17.35 -18.90 -9.87
N ARG A 685 -17.73 -17.65 -9.65
CA ARG A 685 -16.83 -16.51 -9.33
C ARG A 685 -15.67 -16.33 -10.31
N SER A 686 -15.92 -16.52 -11.61
CA SER A 686 -14.87 -16.61 -12.64
C SER A 686 -15.13 -15.70 -13.83
N THR A 687 -14.06 -15.38 -14.59
CA THR A 687 -14.21 -14.85 -15.96
C THR A 687 -14.30 -16.03 -16.92
N VAL A 688 -15.33 -16.08 -17.76
CA VAL A 688 -15.66 -17.27 -18.55
C VAL A 688 -15.85 -16.98 -20.03
N SER A 689 -15.37 -17.89 -20.88
CA SER A 689 -15.64 -17.92 -22.32
C SER A 689 -16.01 -19.35 -22.70
N VAL A 690 -17.22 -19.57 -23.23
CA VAL A 690 -17.68 -20.90 -23.68
C VAL A 690 -18.15 -20.80 -25.13
N SER A 691 -17.55 -21.58 -26.02
CA SER A 691 -17.88 -21.53 -27.43
C SER A 691 -17.98 -22.90 -28.08
N ASN A 692 -18.86 -23.03 -29.08
CA ASN A 692 -19.00 -24.22 -29.92
C ASN A 692 -19.15 -25.51 -29.09
N THR A 693 -19.89 -25.45 -27.98
CA THR A 693 -19.96 -26.51 -26.97
C THR A 693 -21.37 -27.09 -26.90
N ARG A 694 -21.47 -28.42 -26.74
CA ARG A 694 -22.74 -29.15 -26.74
C ARG A 694 -23.02 -29.84 -25.41
N PHE A 695 -24.21 -29.66 -24.88
CA PHE A 695 -24.73 -30.35 -23.69
C PHE A 695 -25.86 -31.28 -24.11
N GLN A 696 -25.79 -32.56 -23.74
CA GLN A 696 -26.78 -33.56 -24.13
C GLN A 696 -27.14 -34.49 -22.99
N ASN A 697 -28.43 -34.72 -22.78
CA ASN A 697 -28.94 -35.65 -21.75
C ASN A 697 -28.40 -35.30 -20.35
N ALA A 698 -28.55 -34.05 -19.92
CA ALA A 698 -28.26 -33.64 -18.55
C ALA A 698 -29.40 -34.08 -17.61
N MET A 699 -29.08 -34.63 -16.44
CA MET A 699 -30.09 -35.10 -15.47
C MET A 699 -30.82 -33.96 -14.78
N SER A 700 -30.12 -32.85 -14.52
CA SER A 700 -30.69 -31.61 -13.98
C SER A 700 -30.19 -30.45 -14.85
N ASP A 701 -29.36 -29.55 -14.32
CA ASP A 701 -28.90 -28.37 -15.03
C ASP A 701 -27.75 -28.69 -15.99
N ALA A 702 -27.83 -28.16 -17.20
CA ALA A 702 -26.77 -28.39 -18.20
C ALA A 702 -25.60 -27.43 -18.01
N LEU A 703 -25.85 -26.16 -17.71
CA LEU A 703 -24.83 -25.16 -17.47
C LEU A 703 -25.27 -24.22 -16.35
N ASP A 704 -24.53 -24.24 -15.24
CA ASP A 704 -24.76 -23.35 -14.10
C ASP A 704 -23.62 -22.32 -14.01
N ILE A 705 -23.98 -21.04 -13.83
CA ILE A 705 -23.05 -19.91 -13.84
C ILE A 705 -23.38 -18.91 -12.71
N ASP A 706 -22.56 -19.00 -11.67
CA ASP A 706 -22.68 -18.22 -10.44
C ASP A 706 -21.61 -17.12 -10.34
N PHE A 707 -22.03 -15.87 -10.13
CA PHE A 707 -21.17 -14.71 -9.86
C PHE A 707 -20.05 -14.51 -10.89
N CYS A 708 -20.31 -14.84 -12.16
CA CYS A 708 -19.33 -14.78 -13.23
C CYS A 708 -19.54 -13.57 -14.15
N THR A 709 -18.50 -13.28 -14.94
CA THR A 709 -18.61 -12.38 -16.10
C THR A 709 -18.08 -13.10 -17.33
N GLY A 710 -18.72 -12.95 -18.49
CA GLY A 710 -18.27 -13.73 -19.65
C GLY A 710 -19.14 -13.72 -20.89
N ARG A 711 -18.69 -14.50 -21.88
CA ARG A 711 -19.34 -14.65 -23.19
C ARG A 711 -19.58 -16.11 -23.55
N LEU A 712 -20.77 -16.40 -24.06
CA LEU A 712 -21.19 -17.71 -24.55
C LEU A 712 -21.54 -17.61 -26.04
N ALA A 713 -21.06 -18.52 -26.88
CA ALA A 713 -21.30 -18.46 -28.32
C ALA A 713 -21.45 -19.85 -28.97
N ASN A 714 -22.41 -20.01 -29.88
CA ASN A 714 -22.66 -21.25 -30.62
C ASN A 714 -22.84 -22.45 -29.68
N LEU A 715 -23.73 -22.33 -28.71
CA LEU A 715 -24.05 -23.43 -27.79
C LEU A 715 -25.21 -24.28 -28.32
N THR A 716 -25.22 -25.56 -27.96
CA THR A 716 -26.33 -26.46 -28.26
C THR A 716 -26.67 -27.30 -27.04
N PHE A 717 -27.94 -27.29 -26.66
CA PHE A 717 -28.48 -28.05 -25.54
C PHE A 717 -29.56 -28.98 -26.08
N ASP A 718 -29.40 -30.29 -25.88
CA ASP A 718 -30.38 -31.30 -26.26
C ASP A 718 -30.74 -32.15 -25.03
N THR A 719 -31.92 -31.87 -24.47
CA THR A 719 -32.47 -32.52 -23.28
C THR A 719 -31.71 -32.17 -21.99
N SER A 720 -32.37 -31.40 -21.12
CA SER A 720 -32.00 -31.19 -19.71
C SER A 720 -33.17 -31.54 -18.80
N GLY A 721 -32.90 -32.24 -17.69
CA GLY A 721 -33.92 -32.60 -16.72
C GLY A 721 -34.36 -31.47 -15.80
N ASN A 722 -33.62 -30.35 -15.81
CA ASN A 722 -34.01 -29.07 -15.22
C ASN A 722 -33.63 -27.94 -16.20
N ASP A 723 -32.87 -26.92 -15.77
CA ASP A 723 -32.58 -25.75 -16.57
C ASP A 723 -31.45 -26.01 -17.59
N ALA A 724 -31.55 -25.45 -18.80
CA ALA A 724 -30.45 -25.58 -19.77
C ALA A 724 -29.30 -24.62 -19.43
N ILE A 725 -29.62 -23.39 -19.03
CA ILE A 725 -28.67 -22.40 -18.51
C ILE A 725 -29.28 -21.77 -17.26
N ASP A 726 -28.65 -21.91 -16.10
CA ASP A 726 -29.01 -21.17 -14.87
C ASP A 726 -27.92 -20.14 -14.54
N LEU A 727 -28.34 -18.93 -14.18
CA LEU A 727 -27.47 -17.80 -13.86
C LEU A 727 -27.85 -17.23 -12.50
N SER A 728 -26.87 -17.06 -11.60
CA SER A 728 -27.03 -16.35 -10.33
C SER A 728 -25.98 -15.25 -10.16
N GLY A 729 -26.38 -14.00 -9.91
CA GLY A 729 -25.46 -12.87 -9.70
C GLY A 729 -24.41 -12.64 -10.79
N SER A 730 -24.68 -13.06 -12.03
CA SER A 730 -23.71 -13.11 -13.13
C SER A 730 -23.98 -12.06 -14.21
N SER A 731 -22.95 -11.59 -14.91
CA SER A 731 -23.08 -10.70 -16.08
C SER A 731 -22.61 -11.39 -17.36
N ILE A 732 -23.53 -11.91 -18.18
CA ILE A 732 -23.25 -12.80 -19.30
C ILE A 732 -23.80 -12.25 -20.63
N GLU A 733 -23.01 -12.35 -21.70
CA GLU A 733 -23.48 -12.16 -23.07
C GLU A 733 -23.56 -13.51 -23.80
N ILE A 734 -24.71 -13.82 -24.40
CA ILE A 734 -24.91 -15.02 -25.23
C ILE A 734 -25.12 -14.57 -26.68
N ASP A 735 -24.21 -14.94 -27.58
CA ASP A 735 -24.27 -14.54 -28.99
C ASP A 735 -25.14 -15.47 -29.87
N SER A 736 -25.22 -16.75 -29.50
CA SER A 736 -26.07 -17.75 -30.15
C SER A 736 -26.19 -19.04 -29.32
N ALA A 737 -27.40 -19.59 -29.23
CA ALA A 737 -27.65 -20.89 -28.62
C ALA A 737 -28.90 -21.56 -29.23
N ILE A 738 -28.86 -22.90 -29.34
CA ILE A 738 -30.02 -23.73 -29.66
C ILE A 738 -30.33 -24.58 -28.43
N ILE A 739 -31.53 -24.43 -27.87
CA ILE A 739 -31.97 -25.11 -26.65
C ILE A 739 -33.22 -25.92 -26.97
N ASN A 740 -33.09 -27.24 -26.87
CA ASN A 740 -34.15 -28.20 -27.16
C ASN A 740 -34.43 -29.03 -25.90
N ASP A 741 -35.70 -29.17 -25.54
CA ASP A 741 -36.16 -30.14 -24.52
C ASP A 741 -35.61 -29.90 -23.10
N ALA A 742 -35.64 -28.66 -22.61
CA ALA A 742 -35.37 -28.34 -21.21
C ALA A 742 -36.63 -28.55 -20.36
N SER A 743 -36.55 -29.41 -19.34
CA SER A 743 -37.72 -29.84 -18.57
C SER A 743 -38.29 -28.75 -17.65
N ASP A 744 -37.52 -27.71 -17.34
CA ASP A 744 -37.99 -26.50 -16.63
C ASP A 744 -37.72 -25.22 -17.46
N LYS A 745 -36.61 -24.49 -17.24
CA LYS A 745 -36.30 -23.25 -17.97
C LYS A 745 -35.17 -23.46 -18.98
N ALA A 746 -35.37 -23.00 -20.21
CA ALA A 746 -34.27 -22.93 -21.17
C ALA A 746 -33.19 -21.94 -20.71
N ILE A 747 -33.57 -20.76 -20.20
CA ILE A 747 -32.64 -19.85 -19.52
C ILE A 747 -33.28 -19.30 -18.24
N SER A 748 -32.63 -19.52 -17.10
CA SER A 748 -32.99 -18.97 -15.79
C SER A 748 -31.99 -17.88 -15.40
N CYS A 749 -32.47 -16.70 -14.98
CA CYS A 749 -31.64 -15.58 -14.55
C CYS A 749 -32.10 -15.04 -13.20
N GLY A 750 -31.33 -15.28 -12.15
CA GLY A 750 -31.61 -14.88 -10.78
C GLY A 750 -30.54 -14.00 -10.12
N GLU A 751 -30.85 -13.58 -8.90
CA GLU A 751 -29.98 -12.89 -7.95
C GLU A 751 -29.24 -11.67 -8.54
N ALA A 752 -29.99 -10.77 -9.18
CA ALA A 752 -29.47 -9.57 -9.83
C ALA A 752 -28.46 -9.83 -10.98
N SER A 753 -28.63 -10.95 -11.70
CA SER A 753 -27.87 -11.22 -12.92
C SER A 753 -28.20 -10.20 -14.03
N VAL A 754 -27.22 -9.98 -14.91
CA VAL A 754 -27.38 -9.19 -16.15
C VAL A 754 -27.11 -10.12 -17.33
N LEU A 755 -28.13 -10.36 -18.16
CA LEU A 755 -28.03 -11.17 -19.36
C LEU A 755 -28.26 -10.30 -20.60
N ARG A 756 -27.44 -10.51 -21.63
CA ARG A 756 -27.74 -10.08 -22.99
C ARG A 756 -27.68 -11.28 -23.92
N ALA A 757 -28.82 -11.73 -24.43
CA ALA A 757 -28.88 -12.92 -25.28
C ALA A 757 -29.38 -12.58 -26.70
N ILE A 758 -28.68 -13.10 -27.72
CA ILE A 758 -28.93 -12.85 -29.14
C ILE A 758 -28.94 -14.20 -29.87
N ASN A 759 -29.77 -14.33 -30.90
CA ASN A 759 -29.88 -15.53 -31.73
C ASN A 759 -30.12 -16.82 -30.93
N ILE A 760 -31.09 -16.78 -30.01
CA ILE A 760 -31.50 -17.92 -29.21
C ILE A 760 -32.68 -18.61 -29.87
N GLN A 761 -32.55 -19.91 -30.13
CA GLN A 761 -33.65 -20.76 -30.58
C GLN A 761 -34.02 -21.71 -29.43
N ILE A 762 -35.28 -21.67 -29.01
CA ILE A 762 -35.81 -22.51 -27.92
C ILE A 762 -36.96 -23.34 -28.46
N THR A 763 -36.91 -24.66 -28.28
CA THR A 763 -38.00 -25.58 -28.64
C THR A 763 -38.24 -26.61 -27.56
N ASP A 764 -39.52 -26.98 -27.35
CA ASP A 764 -39.95 -28.04 -26.42
C ASP A 764 -39.48 -27.85 -24.97
N CYS A 765 -39.41 -26.60 -24.48
CA CYS A 765 -39.08 -26.29 -23.08
C CYS A 765 -40.34 -25.80 -22.34
N GLU A 766 -40.48 -26.12 -21.05
CA GLU A 766 -41.64 -25.67 -20.24
C GLU A 766 -41.68 -24.14 -20.12
N VAL A 767 -40.52 -23.53 -19.85
CA VAL A 767 -40.32 -22.08 -19.84
C VAL A 767 -39.14 -21.69 -20.73
N GLY A 768 -39.32 -20.67 -21.57
CA GLY A 768 -38.26 -20.17 -22.45
C GLY A 768 -37.16 -19.42 -21.71
N VAL A 769 -37.46 -18.22 -21.20
CA VAL A 769 -36.51 -17.39 -20.46
C VAL A 769 -37.20 -16.82 -19.23
N THR A 770 -36.53 -16.84 -18.07
CA THR A 770 -37.04 -16.26 -16.82
C THR A 770 -36.05 -15.26 -16.24
N SER A 771 -36.56 -14.10 -15.82
CA SER A 771 -35.85 -13.14 -14.98
C SER A 771 -36.49 -13.11 -13.59
N LYS A 772 -35.70 -13.38 -12.55
CA LYS A 772 -36.07 -13.40 -11.13
C LYS A 772 -35.09 -12.56 -10.30
N ASP A 773 -35.50 -12.18 -9.10
CA ASP A 773 -34.65 -11.59 -8.06
C ASP A 773 -33.82 -10.37 -8.50
N SER A 774 -34.48 -9.41 -9.16
CA SER A 774 -33.90 -8.15 -9.66
C SER A 774 -32.91 -8.30 -10.81
N SER A 775 -32.97 -9.40 -11.56
CA SER A 775 -32.14 -9.58 -12.77
C SER A 775 -32.61 -8.73 -13.95
N ASP A 776 -31.67 -8.35 -14.82
CA ASP A 776 -31.86 -7.59 -16.06
C ASP A 776 -31.54 -8.50 -17.25
N VAL A 777 -32.51 -8.73 -18.15
CA VAL A 777 -32.43 -9.75 -19.24
C VAL A 777 -32.84 -9.17 -20.58
#